data_AF-A0A3M7MIN4-F1
#
_entry.id   AF-A0A3M7MIN4-F1
#
_cell.length_a   1.000
_cell.length_b   1.000
_cell.length_c   1.000
_cell.angle_alpha   90.00
_cell.angle_beta   90.00
_cell.angle_gamma   90.00
#
_symmetry.space_group_name_H-M   'P 1'
#
loop_
_entity.id
_entity.type
_entity.pdbx_description
1 polymer ?
#
loop_
_entity_poly.entity_id
_entity_poly.type
_entity_poly.pdbx_seq_one_letter_code
_entity_poly.pdbx_strand_id
1 'polypeptide(L)'
;MLRIAILAATAAVGVIGSPLSYSAKPKPWGFFTNNTIYQTTGSESITYPRYTELQDGTILATASLSGHSPGYLPIFESKDGGATWKHVSDLHDTVNGWGLSIQPALTELTEPMAGYAAGTIMGTGNSWGPNATRIDLYASRDRARSWEFVSHIAMGGKANTTNGATPIWEPYLLQYKGQLVAYYSDQRDPLHGQKLAHQTSKDLKHWGPVVNDVAYDEYLARPGMTVVAYIPPMKKWILVHEFPVGNSSSYGSNYPVYYVMADSPLEFGKNKGRPIVINNSSVPNASPYVVWSPIGGPNGTIVVSDADRRQVYTNSHGGALDKWEEHITPAGAVYSRAIQIFRNRPDHLMIYGGETYDDRGKMLHVPFSATVVRLQDVLKAPAEYLDHNNVMAPKRLSDEKAKKRRGRPPGSRNSKGVSKPAAKKAKLRRKEIQEEAEDELSLAEAAPLQSSRPRKPKVSAMAEPEDKARSRKQYVQLEVRTKRIPQEQIYAWPQASAQVLEQMTAVIRNAKKDIAETQRDERRVMAAHDALNPLVRRLTRQLAVSRIPPQAKDIHFNIDKLTERNAQVSRQVTTARHAKQLLGEQVNVAQHLLKKDEENLEELKRNAKKWRSEWKHQKKHGRLHPLLDDDDEGTLDGNGPDDISLKPSEPVDASRLGVPDAHVAPVLEQLRRSLSNMQGNHAQVERLDVAMGDARAALDDVLFQHASAAQYAGF
;
A
#
# COMPACT_ATOMS: atom_id res chain seq x y z
N MET A 1 49.88 49.33 7.29
CA MET A 1 49.20 48.19 7.94
C MET A 1 48.54 47.33 6.86
N LEU A 2 48.32 46.05 7.15
CA LEU A 2 48.27 44.99 6.13
C LEU A 2 46.84 44.72 5.60
N ARG A 3 46.74 44.37 4.30
CA ARG A 3 45.54 43.74 3.72
C ARG A 3 45.40 42.31 4.22
N ILE A 4 44.18 41.84 4.47
CA ILE A 4 43.85 40.41 4.41
C ILE A 4 42.59 40.25 3.56
N ALA A 5 42.75 39.64 2.39
CA ALA A 5 41.64 39.11 1.60
C ALA A 5 41.45 37.64 1.99
N ILE A 6 40.22 37.23 2.24
CA ILE A 6 39.87 35.80 2.38
C ILE A 6 39.27 35.35 1.05
N LEU A 7 40.06 34.55 0.32
CA LEU A 7 39.66 33.97 -0.95
C LEU A 7 38.74 32.76 -0.66
N ALA A 8 37.46 32.86 -1.02
CA ALA A 8 36.55 31.73 -0.93
C ALA A 8 36.86 30.73 -2.06
N ALA A 9 37.53 29.63 -1.72
CA ALA A 9 37.81 28.56 -2.67
C ALA A 9 36.53 27.76 -2.97
N THR A 10 35.96 27.98 -4.14
CA THR A 10 34.87 27.17 -4.69
C THR A 10 35.38 25.77 -5.03
N ALA A 11 35.11 24.80 -4.17
CA ALA A 11 35.26 23.39 -4.52
C ALA A 11 34.16 22.99 -5.52
N ALA A 12 34.46 23.19 -6.81
CA ALA A 12 33.62 22.70 -7.91
C ALA A 12 33.70 21.17 -7.94
N VAL A 13 32.83 20.50 -7.17
CA VAL A 13 32.53 19.09 -7.39
C VAL A 13 31.84 19.00 -8.74
N GLY A 14 32.55 18.45 -9.73
CA GLY A 14 32.01 18.21 -11.05
C GLY A 14 30.84 17.24 -10.96
N VAL A 15 29.62 17.78 -11.04
CA VAL A 15 28.42 16.96 -11.27
C VAL A 15 28.58 16.35 -12.65
N ILE A 16 28.83 15.04 -12.71
CA ILE A 16 28.62 14.26 -13.93
C ILE A 16 27.12 14.34 -14.19
N GLY A 17 26.73 15.25 -15.09
CA GLY A 17 25.34 15.56 -15.34
C GLY A 17 24.62 14.34 -15.89
N SER A 18 23.55 13.90 -15.20
CA SER A 18 22.64 12.92 -15.80
C SER A 18 22.11 13.50 -17.11
N PRO A 19 22.00 12.71 -18.20
CA PRO A 19 21.69 13.21 -19.56
C PRO A 19 20.34 13.93 -19.69
N LEU A 20 19.49 13.88 -18.66
CA LEU A 20 18.18 14.53 -18.56
C LEU A 20 18.20 15.86 -17.76
N SER A 21 19.37 16.36 -17.35
CA SER A 21 19.45 17.51 -16.44
C SER A 21 19.46 18.86 -17.18
N TYR A 22 18.33 19.56 -17.18
CA TYR A 22 18.18 20.85 -17.88
C TYR A 22 18.46 22.03 -16.92
N SER A 23 19.67 22.59 -16.98
CA SER A 23 20.12 23.74 -16.17
C SER A 23 19.75 25.13 -16.74
N ALA A 24 18.97 25.17 -17.84
CA ALA A 24 18.57 26.42 -18.46
C ALA A 24 17.40 27.08 -17.70
N LYS A 25 17.35 28.43 -17.71
CA LYS A 25 16.13 29.15 -17.29
C LYS A 25 14.92 28.61 -18.06
N PRO A 26 13.77 28.37 -17.39
CA PRO A 26 12.56 27.91 -18.07
C PRO A 26 12.22 28.80 -19.26
N LYS A 27 11.98 28.18 -20.41
CA LYS A 27 11.52 28.84 -21.63
C LYS A 27 10.11 28.37 -21.94
N PRO A 28 9.23 29.25 -22.49
CA PRO A 28 7.92 28.84 -22.98
C PRO A 28 7.99 27.57 -23.83
N TRP A 29 7.26 26.53 -23.41
CA TRP A 29 7.19 25.21 -24.04
C TRP A 29 8.56 24.50 -24.17
N GLY A 30 9.53 24.86 -23.33
CA GLY A 30 10.84 24.24 -23.26
C GLY A 30 10.91 23.07 -22.27
N PHE A 31 12.13 22.58 -22.06
CA PHE A 31 12.46 21.56 -21.06
C PHE A 31 13.29 22.18 -19.95
N PHE A 32 13.00 21.83 -18.70
CA PHE A 32 13.59 22.42 -17.49
C PHE A 32 13.36 21.50 -16.28
N THR A 33 14.16 21.68 -15.23
CA THR A 33 14.08 20.88 -14.00
C THR A 33 13.78 21.76 -12.79
N ASN A 34 12.88 21.32 -11.91
CA ASN A 34 12.54 21.96 -10.63
C ASN A 34 12.18 23.46 -10.72
N ASN A 35 11.39 23.85 -11.71
CA ASN A 35 10.84 25.21 -11.78
C ASN A 35 9.78 25.42 -10.69
N THR A 36 9.97 26.39 -9.79
CA THR A 36 9.03 26.62 -8.67
C THR A 36 7.69 27.18 -9.17
N ILE A 37 6.59 26.49 -8.83
CA ILE A 37 5.21 26.97 -8.95
C ILE A 37 4.85 27.79 -7.71
N TYR A 38 5.16 27.25 -6.53
CA TYR A 38 4.91 27.89 -5.23
C TYR A 38 5.96 27.49 -4.20
N GLN A 39 6.48 28.48 -3.48
CA GLN A 39 7.42 28.29 -2.38
C GLN A 39 6.67 28.35 -1.05
N THR A 40 6.58 27.21 -0.35
CA THR A 40 6.01 27.13 1.00
C THR A 40 6.85 27.90 2.02
N THR A 41 6.19 28.46 3.03
CA THR A 41 6.76 29.29 4.10
C THR A 41 6.15 28.95 5.46
N GLY A 42 6.77 29.40 6.56
CA GLY A 42 6.16 29.37 7.90
C GLY A 42 5.85 27.96 8.43
N SER A 43 4.58 27.54 8.35
CA SER A 43 4.14 26.17 8.73
C SER A 43 3.58 25.36 7.54
N GLU A 44 3.76 25.87 6.33
CA GLU A 44 3.21 25.28 5.11
C GLU A 44 3.97 24.04 4.66
N SER A 45 3.21 23.09 4.12
CA SER A 45 3.65 21.83 3.53
C SER A 45 2.72 21.54 2.35
N ILE A 46 3.28 21.26 1.16
CA ILE A 46 2.53 21.11 -0.08
C ILE A 46 2.85 19.78 -0.78
N THR A 47 1.82 19.03 -1.13
CA THR A 47 1.95 17.67 -1.70
C THR A 47 0.66 17.27 -2.44
N TYR A 48 0.58 16.06 -2.99
CA TYR A 48 -0.58 15.60 -3.78
C TYR A 48 -0.91 16.60 -4.91
N PRO A 49 0.03 16.83 -5.85
CA PRO A 49 -0.22 17.74 -6.96
C PRO A 49 -1.27 17.19 -7.91
N ARG A 50 -2.05 18.07 -8.54
CA ARG A 50 -3.05 17.77 -9.58
C ARG A 50 -3.12 18.90 -10.58
N TYR A 51 -3.62 18.60 -11.76
CA TYR A 51 -3.75 19.58 -12.83
C TYR A 51 -4.96 19.30 -13.72
N THR A 52 -5.34 20.30 -14.52
CA THR A 52 -6.12 20.10 -15.74
C THR A 52 -5.54 20.99 -16.85
N GLU A 53 -5.43 20.46 -18.06
CA GLU A 53 -5.03 21.21 -19.26
C GLU A 53 -6.29 21.62 -20.00
N LEU A 54 -6.54 22.93 -20.13
CA LEU A 54 -7.70 23.48 -20.81
C LEU A 54 -7.58 23.30 -22.33
N GLN A 55 -8.70 23.45 -23.06
CA GLN A 55 -8.74 23.31 -24.52
C GLN A 55 -7.79 24.25 -25.27
N ASP A 56 -7.45 25.41 -24.71
CA ASP A 56 -6.48 26.36 -25.29
C ASP A 56 -5.01 26.10 -24.91
N GLY A 57 -4.72 25.01 -24.19
CA GLY A 57 -3.37 24.64 -23.73
C GLY A 57 -2.94 25.34 -22.44
N THR A 58 -3.79 26.16 -21.82
CA THR A 58 -3.54 26.67 -20.47
C THR A 58 -3.55 25.53 -19.46
N ILE A 59 -2.55 25.47 -18.58
CA ILE A 59 -2.46 24.48 -17.51
C ILE A 59 -2.92 25.14 -16.21
N LEU A 60 -3.90 24.55 -15.55
CA LEU A 60 -4.25 24.86 -14.17
C LEU A 60 -3.70 23.77 -13.26
N ALA A 61 -2.98 24.16 -12.21
CA ALA A 61 -2.36 23.25 -11.25
C ALA A 61 -2.82 23.59 -9.82
N THR A 62 -2.93 22.57 -8.98
CA THR A 62 -3.30 22.68 -7.56
C THR A 62 -2.62 21.56 -6.76
N ALA A 63 -2.65 21.64 -5.45
CA ALA A 63 -2.04 20.67 -4.54
C ALA A 63 -2.73 20.71 -3.18
N SER A 64 -2.55 19.66 -2.37
CA SER A 64 -2.94 19.68 -0.96
C SER A 64 -1.98 20.60 -0.18
N LEU A 65 -2.50 21.70 0.36
CA LEU A 65 -1.73 22.68 1.15
C LEU A 65 -2.10 22.56 2.64
N SER A 66 -1.10 22.23 3.46
CA SER A 66 -1.19 22.22 4.93
C SER A 66 -0.64 23.55 5.50
N GLY A 67 -0.95 23.86 6.77
CA GLY A 67 -0.47 25.07 7.45
C GLY A 67 -1.51 26.20 7.63
N HIS A 68 -2.72 26.02 7.08
CA HIS A 68 -3.82 27.01 7.12
C HIS A 68 -5.06 26.46 7.82
N SER A 69 -5.83 27.35 8.47
CA SER A 69 -7.08 27.02 9.16
C SER A 69 -8.09 28.18 9.08
N PRO A 70 -9.26 28.01 8.43
CA PRO A 70 -9.65 26.84 7.62
C PRO A 70 -8.71 26.61 6.43
N GLY A 71 -8.52 25.35 6.05
CA GLY A 71 -7.68 24.99 4.90
C GLY A 71 -8.36 25.23 3.55
N TYR A 72 -7.56 25.38 2.49
CA TYR A 72 -8.01 25.65 1.12
C TYR A 72 -7.09 24.96 0.08
N LEU A 73 -7.55 24.86 -1.17
CA LEU A 73 -6.76 24.35 -2.30
C LEU A 73 -6.32 25.53 -3.19
N PRO A 74 -5.02 25.88 -3.25
CA PRO A 74 -4.55 26.98 -4.10
C PRO A 74 -4.56 26.60 -5.58
N ILE A 75 -4.91 27.55 -6.46
CA ILE A 75 -4.96 27.36 -7.91
C ILE A 75 -3.91 28.24 -8.60
N PHE A 76 -3.08 27.60 -9.42
CA PHE A 76 -2.04 28.24 -10.22
C PHE A 76 -2.30 28.04 -11.71
N GLU A 77 -2.02 29.07 -12.52
CA GLU A 77 -2.16 29.07 -13.98
C GLU A 77 -0.78 29.20 -14.65
N SER A 78 -0.57 28.42 -15.72
CA SER A 78 0.50 28.61 -16.70
C SER A 78 -0.05 28.61 -18.12
N LYS A 79 0.47 29.48 -18.98
CA LYS A 79 0.09 29.60 -20.40
C LYS A 79 1.24 29.30 -21.37
N ASP A 80 2.36 28.83 -20.83
CA ASP A 80 3.63 28.70 -21.54
C ASP A 80 4.30 27.34 -21.29
N GLY A 81 3.50 26.30 -21.06
CA GLY A 81 4.00 24.95 -20.81
C GLY A 81 4.72 24.79 -19.47
N GLY A 82 4.31 25.56 -18.45
CA GLY A 82 4.86 25.49 -17.10
C GLY A 82 6.16 26.27 -16.87
N ALA A 83 6.54 27.15 -17.80
CA ALA A 83 7.76 27.95 -17.67
C ALA A 83 7.57 29.16 -16.72
N THR A 84 6.38 29.75 -16.72
CA THR A 84 5.92 30.71 -15.71
C THR A 84 4.59 30.28 -15.10
N TRP A 85 4.39 30.65 -13.84
CA TRP A 85 3.21 30.33 -13.04
C TRP A 85 2.68 31.57 -12.34
N LYS A 86 1.37 31.66 -12.21
CA LYS A 86 0.67 32.70 -11.47
C LYS A 86 -0.42 32.08 -10.59
N HIS A 87 -0.50 32.46 -9.32
CA HIS A 87 -1.67 32.20 -8.48
C HIS A 87 -2.88 32.97 -9.00
N VAL A 88 -4.03 32.30 -9.17
CA VAL A 88 -5.24 32.87 -9.79
C VAL A 88 -6.47 32.88 -8.87
N SER A 89 -6.60 31.90 -7.98
CA SER A 89 -7.65 31.84 -6.96
C SER A 89 -7.33 30.78 -5.91
N ASP A 90 -8.12 30.73 -4.85
CA ASP A 90 -8.14 29.68 -3.86
C ASP A 90 -9.52 29.04 -3.83
N LEU A 91 -9.57 27.71 -3.82
CA LEU A 91 -10.81 26.93 -3.70
C LEU A 91 -11.02 26.58 -2.23
N HIS A 92 -11.97 27.30 -1.61
CA HIS A 92 -12.32 27.17 -0.20
C HIS A 92 -13.54 26.26 0.02
N ASP A 93 -13.63 25.68 1.22
CA ASP A 93 -14.89 25.16 1.74
C ASP A 93 -15.85 26.31 2.09
N THR A 94 -16.94 26.45 1.34
CA THR A 94 -17.98 27.46 1.57
C THR A 94 -19.24 26.91 2.21
N VAL A 95 -19.30 25.60 2.53
CA VAL A 95 -20.55 24.91 2.91
C VAL A 95 -20.48 24.15 4.24
N ASN A 96 -19.32 23.61 4.64
CA ASN A 96 -19.17 22.83 5.87
C ASN A 96 -18.50 23.63 7.00
N GLY A 97 -17.65 24.60 6.66
CA GLY A 97 -16.84 25.34 7.62
C GLY A 97 -15.69 24.53 8.24
N TRP A 98 -15.30 23.42 7.61
CA TRP A 98 -14.21 22.54 8.04
C TRP A 98 -12.90 22.84 7.29
N GLY A 99 -13.00 23.45 6.11
CA GLY A 99 -11.88 23.63 5.20
C GLY A 99 -11.80 22.52 4.16
N LEU A 100 -11.04 22.79 3.11
CA LEU A 100 -10.87 21.95 1.92
C LEU A 100 -9.40 22.02 1.53
N SER A 101 -8.53 21.22 2.17
CA SER A 101 -7.06 21.33 2.03
C SER A 101 -6.36 20.08 1.51
N ILE A 102 -7.10 19.02 1.24
CA ILE A 102 -6.54 17.72 0.87
C ILE A 102 -7.23 17.10 -0.34
N GLN A 103 -6.44 16.29 -1.05
CA GLN A 103 -6.88 15.39 -2.12
C GLN A 103 -7.68 16.11 -3.22
N PRO A 104 -7.15 17.19 -3.84
CA PRO A 104 -7.81 17.88 -4.94
C PRO A 104 -8.11 16.96 -6.13
N ALA A 105 -9.06 17.38 -6.98
CA ALA A 105 -9.08 17.04 -8.41
C ALA A 105 -9.70 18.20 -9.23
N LEU A 106 -9.24 18.34 -10.47
CA LEU A 106 -9.71 19.35 -11.43
C LEU A 106 -10.06 18.67 -12.75
N THR A 107 -11.10 19.12 -13.44
CA THR A 107 -11.37 18.73 -14.83
C THR A 107 -12.10 19.84 -15.59
N GLU A 108 -11.79 20.03 -16.87
CA GLU A 108 -12.53 20.94 -17.76
C GLU A 108 -13.69 20.20 -18.42
N LEU A 109 -14.88 20.79 -18.44
CA LEU A 109 -15.97 20.31 -19.27
C LEU A 109 -15.63 20.53 -20.75
N THR A 110 -15.48 19.45 -21.50
CA THR A 110 -15.29 19.46 -22.97
C THR A 110 -16.61 19.65 -23.71
N GLU A 111 -17.72 19.16 -23.14
CA GLU A 111 -19.10 19.34 -23.63
C GLU A 111 -19.99 20.00 -22.56
N PRO A 112 -21.02 20.78 -22.94
CA PRO A 112 -21.94 21.38 -21.97
C PRO A 112 -22.80 20.31 -21.28
N MET A 113 -22.97 20.44 -19.96
CA MET A 113 -23.86 19.57 -19.18
C MET A 113 -24.43 20.31 -17.96
N ALA A 114 -25.58 19.90 -17.45
CA ALA A 114 -26.14 20.41 -16.19
C ALA A 114 -26.32 21.95 -16.06
N GLY A 115 -26.44 22.69 -17.17
CA GLY A 115 -26.48 24.17 -17.15
C GLY A 115 -25.10 24.85 -17.03
N TYR A 116 -24.03 24.08 -17.22
CA TYR A 116 -22.66 24.53 -17.37
C TYR A 116 -22.22 24.41 -18.82
N ALA A 117 -21.53 25.43 -19.33
CA ALA A 117 -20.99 25.44 -20.68
C ALA A 117 -19.69 24.63 -20.76
N ALA A 118 -19.30 24.19 -21.96
CA ALA A 118 -17.94 23.73 -22.21
C ALA A 118 -16.93 24.84 -21.83
N GLY A 119 -15.77 24.47 -21.29
CA GLY A 119 -14.79 25.37 -20.69
C GLY A 119 -15.06 25.73 -19.22
N THR A 120 -16.20 25.31 -18.65
CA THR A 120 -16.38 25.33 -17.18
C THR A 120 -15.39 24.36 -16.55
N ILE A 121 -14.68 24.79 -15.50
CA ILE A 121 -13.80 23.90 -14.73
C ILE A 121 -14.58 23.38 -13.53
N MET A 122 -14.59 22.06 -13.37
CA MET A 122 -15.03 21.39 -12.16
C MET A 122 -13.84 21.20 -11.23
N GLY A 123 -14.02 21.56 -9.97
CA GLY A 123 -13.05 21.41 -8.90
C GLY A 123 -13.64 20.63 -7.74
N THR A 124 -12.84 19.78 -7.11
CA THR A 124 -13.25 19.03 -5.92
C THR A 124 -12.06 18.79 -5.01
N GLY A 125 -12.34 18.41 -3.77
CA GLY A 125 -11.39 17.95 -2.78
C GLY A 125 -12.13 17.28 -1.63
N ASN A 126 -11.40 16.81 -0.62
CA ASN A 126 -12.00 16.20 0.55
C ASN A 126 -12.07 17.20 1.71
N SER A 127 -13.27 17.63 2.06
CA SER A 127 -13.54 18.40 3.27
C SER A 127 -13.74 17.46 4.45
N TRP A 128 -12.85 17.53 5.44
CA TRP A 128 -12.87 16.64 6.61
C TRP A 128 -13.18 17.37 7.91
N GLY A 129 -14.34 17.03 8.50
CA GLY A 129 -14.79 17.56 9.77
C GLY A 129 -14.40 16.68 10.96
N PRO A 130 -14.73 17.08 12.20
CA PRO A 130 -14.43 16.31 13.41
C PRO A 130 -14.92 14.86 13.39
N ASN A 131 -16.01 14.59 12.64
CA ASN A 131 -16.73 13.32 12.60
C ASN A 131 -17.04 12.79 11.19
N ALA A 132 -16.60 13.47 10.11
CA ALA A 132 -17.00 13.14 8.74
C ALA A 132 -15.90 13.46 7.71
N THR A 133 -15.98 12.80 6.55
CA THR A 133 -15.28 13.12 5.30
C THR A 133 -16.31 13.38 4.22
N ARG A 134 -16.04 14.33 3.33
CA ARG A 134 -17.02 14.81 2.35
C ARG A 134 -16.31 15.27 1.09
N ILE A 135 -16.69 14.68 -0.04
CA ILE A 135 -16.20 15.06 -1.35
C ILE A 135 -17.23 16.04 -1.94
N ASP A 136 -16.82 17.30 -2.07
CA ASP A 136 -17.69 18.38 -2.54
C ASP A 136 -17.31 18.84 -3.94
N LEU A 137 -18.30 19.04 -4.80
CA LEU A 137 -18.13 19.56 -6.15
C LEU A 137 -18.33 21.07 -6.18
N TYR A 138 -17.38 21.76 -6.78
CA TYR A 138 -17.40 23.17 -7.11
C TYR A 138 -17.24 23.35 -8.63
N ALA A 139 -17.78 24.46 -9.15
CA ALA A 139 -17.63 24.84 -10.55
C ALA A 139 -17.05 26.25 -10.67
N SER A 140 -16.30 26.49 -11.74
CA SER A 140 -15.82 27.80 -12.13
C SER A 140 -16.15 28.07 -13.59
N ARG A 141 -16.87 29.17 -13.82
CA ARG A 141 -17.32 29.63 -15.15
C ARG A 141 -16.37 30.67 -15.76
N ASP A 142 -15.37 31.13 -15.01
CA ASP A 142 -14.51 32.26 -15.34
C ASP A 142 -13.02 31.89 -15.45
N ARG A 143 -12.74 30.59 -15.64
CA ARG A 143 -11.41 29.96 -15.72
C ARG A 143 -10.68 29.83 -14.37
N ALA A 144 -11.37 29.39 -13.33
CA ALA A 144 -10.85 29.28 -11.96
C ALA A 144 -10.37 30.61 -11.37
N ARG A 145 -11.15 31.68 -11.55
CA ARG A 145 -10.97 32.98 -10.85
C ARG A 145 -11.95 33.09 -9.68
N SER A 146 -13.14 32.54 -9.83
CA SER A 146 -14.12 32.31 -8.76
C SER A 146 -14.70 30.90 -8.82
N TRP A 147 -15.27 30.45 -7.70
CA TRP A 147 -15.80 29.10 -7.51
C TRP A 147 -17.20 29.16 -6.87
N GLU A 148 -18.16 28.45 -7.45
CA GLU A 148 -19.49 28.21 -6.86
C GLU A 148 -19.62 26.76 -6.40
N PHE A 149 -20.22 26.54 -5.23
CA PHE A 149 -20.55 25.19 -4.77
C PHE A 149 -21.70 24.61 -5.62
N VAL A 150 -21.57 23.33 -6.01
CA VAL A 150 -22.54 22.64 -6.88
C VAL A 150 -23.31 21.58 -6.12
N SER A 151 -22.61 20.63 -5.48
CA SER A 151 -23.24 19.53 -4.72
C SER A 151 -22.25 18.77 -3.84
N HIS A 152 -22.79 17.99 -2.90
CA HIS A 152 -22.06 16.94 -2.21
C HIS A 152 -22.04 15.69 -3.10
N ILE A 153 -20.85 15.20 -3.50
CA ILE A 153 -20.71 13.97 -4.29
C ILE A 153 -20.96 12.75 -3.40
N ALA A 154 -20.24 12.69 -2.29
CA ALA A 154 -20.25 11.59 -1.35
C ALA A 154 -19.93 12.10 0.07
N MET A 155 -20.43 11.38 1.07
CA MET A 155 -20.09 11.58 2.48
C MET A 155 -19.71 10.25 3.12
N GLY A 156 -18.72 10.28 3.99
CA GLY A 156 -18.24 9.17 4.81
C GLY A 156 -18.04 9.59 6.26
N GLY A 157 -17.66 8.62 7.09
CA GLY A 157 -17.31 8.83 8.49
C GLY A 157 -16.03 9.64 8.70
N LYS A 158 -15.64 9.80 9.96
CA LYS A 158 -14.43 10.52 10.37
C LYS A 158 -13.19 10.02 9.64
N ALA A 159 -12.33 10.97 9.24
CA ALA A 159 -11.00 10.72 8.69
C ALA A 159 -10.20 9.73 9.58
N ASN A 160 -10.05 8.49 9.11
CA ASN A 160 -9.35 7.40 9.78
C ASN A 160 -9.05 6.27 8.77
N THR A 161 -7.77 5.96 8.53
CA THR A 161 -7.35 4.93 7.57
C THR A 161 -7.37 3.50 8.14
N THR A 162 -7.90 3.29 9.35
CA THR A 162 -8.01 1.97 9.98
C THR A 162 -9.23 1.20 9.46
N ASN A 163 -9.05 -0.07 9.06
CA ASN A 163 -10.15 -0.95 8.64
C ASN A 163 -11.31 -0.96 9.66
N GLY A 164 -12.54 -0.86 9.15
CA GLY A 164 -13.77 -0.76 9.96
C GLY A 164 -14.17 0.68 10.31
N ALA A 165 -13.32 1.68 10.05
CA ALA A 165 -13.77 3.06 9.86
C ALA A 165 -14.48 3.21 8.51
N THR A 166 -15.25 4.29 8.34
CA THR A 166 -16.08 4.51 7.14
C THR A 166 -15.79 5.80 6.33
N PRO A 167 -14.58 6.38 6.29
CA PRO A 167 -14.32 7.56 5.47
C PRO A 167 -14.26 7.29 3.96
N ILE A 168 -14.25 8.37 3.20
CA ILE A 168 -14.01 8.44 1.75
C ILE A 168 -12.82 9.35 1.45
N TRP A 169 -12.12 9.10 0.34
CA TRP A 169 -10.86 9.78 0.01
C TRP A 169 -10.61 9.92 -1.49
N GLU A 170 -9.63 10.76 -1.84
CA GLU A 170 -8.96 10.73 -3.15
C GLU A 170 -9.91 10.83 -4.37
N PRO A 171 -10.70 11.90 -4.50
CA PRO A 171 -11.52 12.09 -5.69
C PRO A 171 -10.67 12.17 -6.97
N TYR A 172 -11.20 11.62 -8.06
CA TYR A 172 -10.73 11.84 -9.43
C TYR A 172 -11.95 12.09 -10.32
N LEU A 173 -11.89 13.09 -11.20
CA LEU A 173 -13.02 13.54 -12.02
C LEU A 173 -12.78 13.26 -13.52
N LEU A 174 -13.81 12.75 -14.19
CA LEU A 174 -13.81 12.50 -15.63
C LEU A 174 -15.17 12.86 -16.23
N GLN A 175 -15.22 13.76 -17.21
CA GLN A 175 -16.40 13.89 -18.07
C GLN A 175 -16.42 12.75 -19.09
N TYR A 176 -17.54 12.03 -19.19
CA TYR A 176 -17.69 10.91 -20.10
C TYR A 176 -19.14 10.75 -20.57
N LYS A 177 -19.42 10.99 -21.85
CA LYS A 177 -20.73 10.75 -22.50
C LYS A 177 -21.91 11.44 -21.78
N GLY A 178 -21.84 12.76 -21.63
CA GLY A 178 -22.92 13.58 -21.06
C GLY A 178 -23.12 13.45 -19.54
N GLN A 179 -22.15 12.89 -18.83
CA GLN A 179 -22.14 12.78 -17.37
C GLN A 179 -20.74 13.02 -16.81
N LEU A 180 -20.68 13.48 -15.55
CA LEU A 180 -19.46 13.54 -14.76
C LEU A 180 -19.35 12.25 -13.94
N VAL A 181 -18.20 11.61 -14.01
CA VAL A 181 -17.81 10.48 -13.18
C VAL A 181 -16.88 10.98 -12.09
N ALA A 182 -17.19 10.64 -10.84
CA ALA A 182 -16.34 10.91 -9.69
C ALA A 182 -15.91 9.57 -9.08
N TYR A 183 -14.66 9.20 -9.28
CA TYR A 183 -14.00 8.07 -8.62
C TYR A 183 -13.47 8.50 -7.27
N TYR A 184 -13.42 7.58 -6.31
CA TYR A 184 -12.84 7.80 -4.99
C TYR A 184 -12.52 6.47 -4.29
N SER A 185 -11.71 6.55 -3.24
CA SER A 185 -11.48 5.43 -2.32
C SER A 185 -12.56 5.42 -1.23
N ASP A 186 -13.15 4.25 -0.95
CA ASP A 186 -14.33 4.09 -0.10
C ASP A 186 -14.13 3.02 0.99
N GLN A 187 -14.35 3.37 2.25
CA GLN A 187 -14.34 2.45 3.39
C GLN A 187 -15.73 2.25 4.03
N ARG A 188 -16.80 2.80 3.42
CA ARG A 188 -18.17 2.69 3.97
C ARG A 188 -18.77 1.29 3.85
N ASP A 189 -18.22 0.47 2.97
CA ASP A 189 -18.66 -0.91 2.74
C ASP A 189 -18.02 -1.87 3.77
N PRO A 190 -18.81 -2.46 4.70
CA PRO A 190 -18.27 -3.30 5.76
C PRO A 190 -17.68 -4.63 5.28
N LEU A 191 -17.80 -4.98 3.99
CA LEU A 191 -17.20 -6.17 3.41
C LEU A 191 -15.71 -6.00 3.06
N HIS A 192 -15.20 -4.76 3.01
CA HIS A 192 -13.83 -4.46 2.58
C HIS A 192 -13.12 -3.52 3.58
N GLY A 193 -11.80 -3.62 3.70
CA GLY A 193 -11.00 -2.65 4.46
C GLY A 193 -10.97 -1.28 3.78
N GLN A 194 -10.82 -1.30 2.45
CA GLN A 194 -11.14 -0.20 1.54
C GLN A 194 -11.44 -0.80 0.15
N LYS A 195 -12.22 -0.10 -0.67
CA LYS A 195 -12.42 -0.40 -2.10
C LYS A 195 -12.27 0.88 -2.93
N LEU A 196 -12.12 0.75 -4.24
CA LEU A 196 -12.27 1.84 -5.19
C LEU A 196 -13.65 1.79 -5.80
N ALA A 197 -14.29 2.94 -5.92
CA ALA A 197 -15.63 3.07 -6.45
C ALA A 197 -15.83 4.41 -7.15
N HIS A 198 -16.89 4.50 -7.96
CA HIS A 198 -17.35 5.75 -8.54
C HIS A 198 -18.84 5.98 -8.34
N GLN A 199 -19.24 7.24 -8.50
CA GLN A 199 -20.61 7.65 -8.76
C GLN A 199 -20.65 8.50 -10.03
N THR A 200 -21.80 8.52 -10.71
CA THR A 200 -22.03 9.33 -11.92
C THR A 200 -23.14 10.33 -11.69
N SER A 201 -23.06 11.50 -12.33
CA SER A 201 -24.15 12.47 -12.36
C SER A 201 -24.29 13.15 -13.72
N LYS A 202 -25.53 13.32 -14.18
CA LYS A 202 -25.89 14.04 -15.42
C LYS A 202 -26.27 15.51 -15.18
N ASP A 203 -26.70 15.83 -13.96
CA ASP A 203 -27.15 17.16 -13.55
C ASP A 203 -26.24 17.81 -12.49
N LEU A 204 -25.13 17.13 -12.15
CA LEU A 204 -24.14 17.51 -11.13
C LEU A 204 -24.71 17.68 -9.72
N LYS A 205 -25.96 17.27 -9.46
CA LYS A 205 -26.68 17.46 -8.19
C LYS A 205 -27.14 16.15 -7.59
N HIS A 206 -27.71 15.28 -8.42
CA HIS A 206 -28.11 13.94 -8.05
C HIS A 206 -27.04 12.96 -8.53
N TRP A 207 -26.43 12.26 -7.58
CA TRP A 207 -25.40 11.27 -7.84
C TRP A 207 -26.00 9.87 -7.82
N GLY A 208 -25.65 9.06 -8.83
CA GLY A 208 -26.08 7.67 -8.96
C GLY A 208 -25.56 6.77 -7.84
N PRO A 209 -25.93 5.48 -7.84
CA PRO A 209 -25.44 4.51 -6.86
C PRO A 209 -23.92 4.37 -6.92
N VAL A 210 -23.33 3.96 -5.79
CA VAL A 210 -21.90 3.62 -5.70
C VAL A 210 -21.63 2.35 -6.50
N VAL A 211 -20.75 2.43 -7.49
CA VAL A 211 -20.33 1.30 -8.34
C VAL A 211 -18.89 0.93 -7.99
N ASN A 212 -18.61 -0.35 -7.71
CA ASN A 212 -17.26 -0.82 -7.42
C ASN A 212 -16.40 -0.83 -8.70
N ASP A 213 -15.22 -0.20 -8.63
CA ASP A 213 -14.20 -0.24 -9.68
C ASP A 213 -13.10 -1.25 -9.37
N VAL A 214 -12.66 -1.30 -8.11
CA VAL A 214 -11.69 -2.28 -7.62
C VAL A 214 -12.07 -2.69 -6.20
N ALA A 215 -12.47 -3.93 -6.02
CA ALA A 215 -12.76 -4.53 -4.72
C ALA A 215 -12.19 -5.95 -4.68
N TYR A 216 -11.67 -6.35 -3.52
CA TYR A 216 -11.06 -7.67 -3.30
C TYR A 216 -11.75 -8.36 -2.13
N ASP A 217 -11.90 -9.70 -2.22
CA ASP A 217 -12.55 -10.52 -1.20
C ASP A 217 -11.77 -10.53 0.13
N GLU A 218 -10.45 -10.31 0.10
CA GLU A 218 -9.64 -10.19 1.30
C GLU A 218 -9.92 -8.85 2.01
N TYR A 219 -10.60 -8.91 3.16
CA TYR A 219 -10.94 -7.74 3.98
C TYR A 219 -9.73 -6.87 4.38
N LEU A 220 -8.52 -7.44 4.47
CA LEU A 220 -7.29 -6.69 4.78
C LEU A 220 -6.75 -5.87 3.60
N ALA A 221 -7.22 -6.13 2.38
CA ALA A 221 -6.88 -5.35 1.20
C ALA A 221 -7.44 -3.94 1.29
N ARG A 222 -6.63 -2.96 0.87
CA ARG A 222 -7.02 -1.55 0.85
C ARG A 222 -6.59 -0.86 -0.45
N PRO A 223 -7.10 -1.27 -1.63
CA PRO A 223 -6.84 -0.53 -2.87
C PRO A 223 -7.23 0.94 -2.73
N GLY A 224 -6.40 1.84 -3.28
CA GLY A 224 -6.51 3.28 -3.06
C GLY A 224 -6.00 4.10 -4.24
N MET A 225 -6.32 5.40 -4.21
CA MET A 225 -5.72 6.43 -5.06
C MET A 225 -5.97 6.23 -6.57
N THR A 226 -7.24 6.11 -6.98
CA THR A 226 -7.64 5.99 -8.39
C THR A 226 -7.11 7.11 -9.27
N VAL A 227 -6.40 6.75 -10.35
CA VAL A 227 -6.13 7.64 -11.49
C VAL A 227 -6.43 6.90 -12.78
N VAL A 228 -7.08 7.56 -13.74
CA VAL A 228 -7.60 6.95 -14.97
C VAL A 228 -7.04 7.65 -16.22
N ALA A 229 -6.72 6.89 -17.26
CA ALA A 229 -6.37 7.41 -18.58
C ALA A 229 -7.03 6.60 -19.70
N TYR A 230 -7.19 7.22 -20.88
CA TYR A 230 -7.63 6.55 -22.10
C TYR A 230 -6.43 6.20 -22.99
N ILE A 231 -6.48 5.04 -23.65
CA ILE A 231 -5.45 4.54 -24.57
C ILE A 231 -6.08 4.44 -25.97
N PRO A 232 -5.97 5.49 -26.81
CA PRO A 232 -6.69 5.59 -28.08
C PRO A 232 -6.44 4.43 -29.07
N PRO A 233 -5.20 3.93 -29.30
CA PRO A 233 -4.97 2.86 -30.26
C PRO A 233 -5.72 1.56 -29.93
N MET A 234 -5.89 1.28 -28.64
CA MET A 234 -6.57 0.08 -28.14
C MET A 234 -8.06 0.29 -27.90
N LYS A 235 -8.53 1.54 -27.86
CA LYS A 235 -9.87 1.94 -27.39
C LYS A 235 -10.20 1.42 -25.99
N LYS A 236 -9.18 1.30 -25.13
CA LYS A 236 -9.30 0.85 -23.73
C LYS A 236 -9.05 2.02 -22.78
N TRP A 237 -9.60 1.91 -21.59
CA TRP A 237 -9.28 2.73 -20.44
C TRP A 237 -8.37 1.94 -19.49
N ILE A 238 -7.42 2.64 -18.88
CA ILE A 238 -6.59 2.14 -17.79
C ILE A 238 -6.93 2.89 -16.51
N LEU A 239 -7.12 2.15 -15.42
CA LEU A 239 -7.13 2.66 -14.05
C LEU A 239 -5.85 2.16 -13.37
N VAL A 240 -5.10 3.03 -12.70
CA VAL A 240 -4.02 2.63 -11.78
C VAL A 240 -4.41 2.88 -10.33
N HIS A 241 -3.91 2.03 -9.44
CA HIS A 241 -4.13 2.13 -8.01
C HIS A 241 -2.98 1.51 -7.20
N GLU A 242 -2.81 1.92 -5.95
CA GLU A 242 -1.96 1.19 -5.00
C GLU A 242 -2.73 -0.01 -4.42
N PHE A 243 -2.02 -1.08 -4.03
CA PHE A 243 -2.64 -2.31 -3.50
C PHE A 243 -1.95 -2.87 -2.25
N PRO A 244 -2.04 -2.19 -1.09
CA PRO A 244 -1.63 -2.74 0.19
C PRO A 244 -2.60 -3.81 0.72
N VAL A 245 -2.05 -4.82 1.41
CA VAL A 245 -2.82 -5.91 2.05
C VAL A 245 -2.31 -6.14 3.47
N GLY A 246 -2.95 -5.49 4.45
CA GLY A 246 -2.51 -5.53 5.85
C GLY A 246 -1.05 -5.09 6.04
N ASN A 247 -0.25 -5.94 6.70
CA ASN A 247 1.19 -5.75 6.86
C ASN A 247 2.02 -6.60 5.86
N SER A 248 1.41 -7.07 4.78
CA SER A 248 2.08 -7.91 3.79
C SER A 248 2.84 -7.05 2.79
N SER A 249 3.98 -7.56 2.30
CA SER A 249 4.67 -6.98 1.15
C SER A 249 4.59 -7.93 -0.05
N SER A 250 4.51 -7.36 -1.25
CA SER A 250 4.64 -8.08 -2.53
C SER A 250 5.80 -7.47 -3.30
N TYR A 251 6.71 -8.31 -3.81
CA TYR A 251 7.93 -7.84 -4.50
C TYR A 251 8.74 -6.80 -3.70
N GLY A 252 8.78 -6.94 -2.36
CA GLY A 252 9.47 -6.02 -1.45
C GLY A 252 8.74 -4.70 -1.16
N SER A 253 7.59 -4.44 -1.78
CA SER A 253 6.75 -3.24 -1.59
C SER A 253 5.55 -3.54 -0.69
N ASN A 254 5.22 -2.60 0.20
CA ASN A 254 4.00 -2.67 1.03
C ASN A 254 2.76 -2.10 0.30
N TYR A 255 2.96 -1.27 -0.72
CA TYR A 255 1.91 -0.59 -1.50
C TYR A 255 2.17 -0.77 -3.01
N PRO A 256 2.24 -2.01 -3.52
CA PRO A 256 2.58 -2.26 -4.93
C PRO A 256 1.55 -1.62 -5.84
N VAL A 257 1.99 -1.01 -6.95
CA VAL A 257 1.10 -0.41 -7.94
C VAL A 257 0.52 -1.46 -8.87
N TYR A 258 -0.80 -1.38 -9.05
CA TYR A 258 -1.60 -2.24 -9.91
C TYR A 258 -2.35 -1.41 -10.95
N TYR A 259 -2.78 -2.05 -12.03
CA TYR A 259 -3.63 -1.47 -13.07
C TYR A 259 -4.78 -2.39 -13.48
N VAL A 260 -5.89 -1.79 -13.92
CA VAL A 260 -7.06 -2.46 -14.49
C VAL A 260 -7.32 -1.88 -15.88
N MET A 261 -7.56 -2.75 -16.85
CA MET A 261 -7.91 -2.38 -18.23
C MET A 261 -9.39 -2.67 -18.49
N ALA A 262 -10.13 -1.72 -19.07
CA ALA A 262 -11.56 -1.88 -19.38
C ALA A 262 -11.94 -1.20 -20.72
N ASP A 263 -13.05 -1.63 -21.33
CA ASP A 263 -13.62 -0.97 -22.54
C ASP A 263 -14.33 0.35 -22.23
N SER A 264 -14.80 0.49 -20.99
CA SER A 264 -15.54 1.63 -20.48
C SER A 264 -14.92 2.07 -19.15
N PRO A 265 -14.79 3.37 -18.89
CA PRO A 265 -14.26 3.86 -17.61
C PRO A 265 -15.27 3.67 -16.47
N LEU A 266 -16.47 3.16 -16.76
CA LEU A 266 -17.52 2.82 -15.80
C LEU A 266 -17.52 1.32 -15.42
N GLU A 267 -16.58 0.53 -15.95
CA GLU A 267 -16.64 -0.94 -15.92
C GLU A 267 -15.34 -1.61 -15.46
N PHE A 268 -14.50 -0.89 -14.70
CA PHE A 268 -13.28 -1.46 -14.13
C PHE A 268 -13.57 -2.68 -13.24
N GLY A 269 -14.66 -2.65 -12.46
CA GLY A 269 -15.08 -3.76 -11.59
C GLY A 269 -15.47 -5.05 -12.30
N LYS A 270 -15.56 -5.06 -13.65
CA LYS A 270 -15.73 -6.28 -14.46
C LYS A 270 -14.40 -6.96 -14.82
N ASN A 271 -13.27 -6.33 -14.52
CA ASN A 271 -11.94 -6.69 -14.98
C ASN A 271 -11.00 -6.97 -13.79
N LYS A 272 -9.94 -7.74 -14.02
CA LYS A 272 -8.97 -8.09 -12.98
C LYS A 272 -7.81 -7.08 -12.92
N GLY A 273 -7.44 -6.71 -11.70
CA GLY A 273 -6.20 -5.98 -11.41
C GLY A 273 -4.96 -6.79 -11.80
N ARG A 274 -3.92 -6.06 -12.21
CA ARG A 274 -2.64 -6.58 -12.69
C ARG A 274 -1.51 -5.80 -12.02
N PRO A 275 -0.48 -6.44 -11.44
CA PRO A 275 0.65 -5.71 -10.89
C PRO A 275 1.48 -5.08 -12.02
N ILE A 276 2.07 -3.91 -11.76
CA ILE A 276 3.19 -3.39 -12.55
C ILE A 276 4.46 -4.00 -11.99
N VAL A 277 5.11 -4.89 -12.75
CA VAL A 277 6.35 -5.57 -12.34
C VAL A 277 7.42 -5.36 -13.41
N ILE A 278 8.58 -4.88 -13.00
CA ILE A 278 9.75 -4.62 -13.82
C ILE A 278 10.77 -5.73 -13.53
N ASN A 279 11.27 -6.37 -14.59
CA ASN A 279 12.27 -7.46 -14.52
C ASN A 279 11.92 -8.56 -13.49
N ASN A 280 10.63 -8.90 -13.35
CA ASN A 280 10.07 -9.86 -12.39
C ASN A 280 10.42 -9.63 -10.90
N SER A 281 10.98 -8.47 -10.53
CA SER A 281 11.56 -8.26 -9.19
C SER A 281 11.31 -6.87 -8.59
N SER A 282 11.27 -5.81 -9.41
CA SER A 282 10.98 -4.43 -8.97
C SER A 282 9.51 -4.10 -9.23
N VAL A 283 8.88 -3.37 -8.31
CA VAL A 283 7.52 -2.81 -8.49
C VAL A 283 7.49 -1.35 -8.05
N PRO A 284 6.62 -0.51 -8.65
CA PRO A 284 6.38 0.86 -8.16
C PRO A 284 5.69 0.84 -6.79
N ASN A 285 5.95 1.85 -5.96
CA ASN A 285 5.43 1.92 -4.58
C ASN A 285 4.56 3.16 -4.30
N ALA A 286 3.31 2.91 -3.90
CA ALA A 286 2.30 3.86 -3.41
C ALA A 286 1.85 4.98 -4.37
N SER A 287 0.63 5.46 -4.13
CA SER A 287 0.03 6.67 -4.68
C SER A 287 0.25 6.95 -6.19
N PRO A 288 -0.08 6.00 -7.08
CA PRO A 288 0.29 6.11 -8.48
C PRO A 288 -0.43 7.24 -9.23
N TYR A 289 0.14 7.60 -10.37
CA TYR A 289 -0.50 8.47 -11.37
C TYR A 289 -0.22 7.94 -12.77
N VAL A 290 -1.20 7.98 -13.68
CA VAL A 290 -1.05 7.47 -15.06
C VAL A 290 -1.41 8.52 -16.11
N VAL A 291 -0.66 8.52 -17.20
CA VAL A 291 -0.95 9.23 -18.45
C VAL A 291 -0.58 8.36 -19.65
N TRP A 292 -0.99 8.78 -20.85
CA TRP A 292 -0.64 8.13 -22.11
C TRP A 292 -0.13 9.16 -23.12
N SER A 293 0.87 8.77 -23.93
CA SER A 293 1.38 9.54 -25.07
C SER A 293 1.30 8.71 -26.35
N PRO A 294 1.05 9.32 -27.54
CA PRO A 294 1.18 8.64 -28.84
C PRO A 294 2.63 8.30 -29.23
N ILE A 295 3.64 8.77 -28.50
CA ILE A 295 5.05 8.44 -28.74
C ILE A 295 5.36 7.03 -28.23
N GLY A 296 6.41 6.40 -28.77
CA GLY A 296 6.97 5.14 -28.27
C GLY A 296 6.56 3.87 -29.01
N GLY A 297 5.64 3.96 -29.98
CA GLY A 297 5.29 2.83 -30.84
C GLY A 297 3.85 2.89 -31.35
N PRO A 298 3.35 1.83 -32.03
CA PRO A 298 1.98 1.79 -32.56
C PRO A 298 0.89 1.83 -31.47
N ASN A 299 1.21 1.45 -30.22
CA ASN A 299 0.30 1.56 -29.08
C ASN A 299 0.45 2.89 -28.32
N GLY A 300 1.35 3.77 -28.76
CA GLY A 300 1.91 4.83 -27.91
C GLY A 300 2.64 4.26 -26.69
N THR A 301 2.72 5.05 -25.63
CA THR A 301 3.31 4.68 -24.34
C THR A 301 2.38 5.06 -23.19
N ILE A 302 2.07 4.10 -22.33
CA ILE A 302 1.51 4.35 -21.00
C ILE A 302 2.67 4.77 -20.09
N VAL A 303 2.54 5.86 -19.34
CA VAL A 303 3.53 6.32 -18.35
C VAL A 303 2.89 6.36 -16.98
N VAL A 304 3.54 5.77 -15.98
CA VAL A 304 3.10 5.70 -14.58
C VAL A 304 4.17 6.31 -13.66
N SER A 305 3.75 7.08 -12.67
CA SER A 305 4.58 7.50 -11.53
C SER A 305 4.15 6.79 -10.26
N ASP A 306 5.05 6.71 -9.27
CA ASP A 306 4.76 6.31 -7.89
C ASP A 306 5.08 7.44 -6.88
N ALA A 307 5.06 7.12 -5.59
CA ALA A 307 5.31 8.06 -4.49
C ALA A 307 6.79 8.32 -4.22
N ASP A 308 7.56 7.24 -4.12
CA ASP A 308 8.83 7.20 -3.39
C ASP A 308 10.05 7.24 -4.31
N ARG A 309 9.88 7.00 -5.61
CA ARG A 309 10.98 6.95 -6.58
C ARG A 309 10.98 8.15 -7.50
N ARG A 310 12.17 8.45 -8.04
CA ARG A 310 12.34 9.52 -9.03
C ARG A 310 11.92 9.06 -10.43
N GLN A 311 12.00 7.75 -10.65
CA GLN A 311 11.73 7.06 -11.90
C GLN A 311 10.27 7.21 -12.36
N VAL A 312 10.03 6.96 -13.64
CA VAL A 312 8.71 6.67 -14.19
C VAL A 312 8.75 5.28 -14.83
N TYR A 313 7.59 4.62 -14.86
CA TYR A 313 7.43 3.28 -15.35
C TYR A 313 6.63 3.33 -16.64
N THR A 314 7.13 2.76 -17.72
CA THR A 314 6.52 2.89 -19.05
C THR A 314 6.12 1.56 -19.65
N ASN A 315 5.14 1.59 -20.55
CA ASN A 315 4.72 0.42 -21.31
C ASN A 315 4.25 0.84 -22.72
N SER A 316 5.07 0.54 -23.73
CA SER A 316 4.76 0.79 -25.16
C SER A 316 4.06 -0.39 -25.85
N HIS A 317 3.67 -1.41 -25.07
CA HIS A 317 3.13 -2.69 -25.52
C HIS A 317 1.67 -2.88 -25.07
N GLY A 318 0.91 -1.78 -24.93
CA GLY A 318 -0.52 -1.81 -24.62
C GLY A 318 -0.86 -2.31 -23.20
N GLY A 319 0.08 -2.20 -22.26
CA GLY A 319 -0.11 -2.73 -20.90
C GLY A 319 0.10 -4.25 -20.82
N ALA A 320 0.99 -4.81 -21.64
CA ALA A 320 1.47 -6.18 -21.48
C ALA A 320 2.29 -6.34 -20.19
N LEU A 321 2.08 -7.43 -19.45
CA LEU A 321 2.61 -7.64 -18.09
C LEU A 321 4.15 -7.67 -18.04
N ASP A 322 4.77 -8.26 -19.06
CA ASP A 322 6.22 -8.52 -19.20
C ASP A 322 6.95 -7.40 -19.97
N LYS A 323 6.32 -6.24 -20.11
CA LYS A 323 6.76 -5.12 -20.95
C LYS A 323 6.70 -3.76 -20.23
N TRP A 324 6.80 -3.80 -18.90
CA TRP A 324 6.98 -2.61 -18.07
C TRP A 324 8.46 -2.33 -17.88
N GLU A 325 8.86 -1.11 -18.23
CA GLU A 325 10.24 -0.62 -18.17
C GLU A 325 10.35 0.51 -17.13
N GLU A 326 11.50 0.61 -16.46
CA GLU A 326 11.78 1.66 -15.46
C GLU A 326 12.78 2.67 -16.05
N HIS A 327 12.47 3.96 -15.98
CA HIS A 327 13.27 5.04 -16.56
C HIS A 327 13.55 6.14 -15.54
N ILE A 328 14.79 6.61 -15.46
CA ILE A 328 15.19 7.66 -14.53
C ILE A 328 14.63 9.00 -14.99
N THR A 329 14.20 9.85 -14.04
CA THR A 329 13.85 11.25 -14.32
C THR A 329 14.61 12.20 -13.38
N PRO A 330 14.83 13.46 -13.79
CA PRO A 330 15.49 14.46 -12.94
C PRO A 330 14.56 15.01 -11.84
N ALA A 331 13.26 14.72 -11.87
CA ALA A 331 12.31 15.13 -10.84
C ALA A 331 12.56 14.42 -9.49
N GLY A 332 12.06 14.99 -8.40
CA GLY A 332 12.04 14.37 -7.07
C GLY A 332 10.92 13.33 -6.91
N ALA A 333 10.97 12.58 -5.81
CA ALA A 333 9.85 11.78 -5.29
C ALA A 333 8.83 12.71 -4.60
N VAL A 334 7.53 12.40 -4.68
CA VAL A 334 6.43 13.23 -4.14
C VAL A 334 5.24 12.32 -3.83
N TYR A 335 4.53 12.54 -2.71
CA TYR A 335 3.32 11.79 -2.44
C TYR A 335 2.20 12.14 -3.45
N SER A 336 1.66 11.11 -4.10
CA SER A 336 0.76 11.18 -5.26
C SER A 336 1.27 12.07 -6.40
N ARG A 337 2.54 11.86 -6.81
CA ARG A 337 3.22 12.62 -7.85
C ARG A 337 2.49 12.58 -9.20
N ALA A 338 1.77 13.64 -9.52
CA ALA A 338 1.14 13.81 -10.82
C ALA A 338 2.18 13.97 -11.94
N ILE A 339 1.81 13.44 -13.10
CA ILE A 339 2.54 13.55 -14.37
C ILE A 339 1.55 13.93 -15.48
N GLN A 340 2.02 14.65 -16.49
CA GLN A 340 1.22 15.15 -17.61
C GLN A 340 1.96 14.95 -18.93
N ILE A 341 1.24 14.52 -19.96
CA ILE A 341 1.65 14.66 -21.37
C ILE A 341 0.87 15.84 -21.93
N PHE A 342 1.55 16.84 -22.50
CA PHE A 342 0.89 18.01 -23.08
C PHE A 342 0.07 17.63 -24.32
N ARG A 343 -1.22 18.01 -24.35
CA ARG A 343 -2.19 17.60 -25.37
C ARG A 343 -1.70 17.85 -26.81
N ASN A 344 -1.12 19.03 -27.03
CA ASN A 344 -0.62 19.48 -28.33
C ASN A 344 0.90 19.28 -28.52
N ARG A 345 1.59 18.68 -27.52
CA ARG A 345 3.04 18.44 -27.53
C ARG A 345 3.36 17.11 -26.83
N PRO A 346 3.06 15.96 -27.46
CA PRO A 346 3.12 14.64 -26.80
C PRO A 346 4.52 14.18 -26.35
N ASP A 347 5.57 14.90 -26.76
CA ASP A 347 6.97 14.70 -26.35
C ASP A 347 7.33 15.42 -25.04
N HIS A 348 6.42 16.23 -24.50
CA HIS A 348 6.62 16.94 -23.24
C HIS A 348 5.97 16.15 -22.10
N LEU A 349 6.80 15.46 -21.32
CA LEU A 349 6.42 14.86 -20.05
C LEU A 349 6.71 15.87 -18.94
N MET A 350 5.65 16.43 -18.36
CA MET A 350 5.73 17.28 -17.17
C MET A 350 5.49 16.43 -15.91
N ILE A 351 6.34 16.62 -14.90
CA ILE A 351 6.35 15.92 -13.63
C ILE A 351 6.26 16.98 -12.52
N TYR A 352 5.27 16.86 -11.66
CA TYR A 352 5.03 17.83 -10.59
C TYR A 352 5.83 17.48 -9.33
N GLY A 353 6.40 18.48 -8.66
CA GLY A 353 7.16 18.38 -7.41
C GLY A 353 6.32 18.64 -6.16
N GLY A 354 6.89 18.42 -4.97
CA GLY A 354 6.25 18.64 -3.67
C GLY A 354 6.89 17.79 -2.57
N GLU A 355 6.31 17.75 -1.37
CA GLU A 355 6.78 16.90 -0.27
C GLU A 355 6.40 15.42 -0.44
N THR A 356 7.25 14.52 0.06
CA THR A 356 6.93 13.09 0.27
C THR A 356 5.95 12.92 1.43
N TYR A 357 5.36 11.74 1.60
CA TYR A 357 4.44 11.48 2.71
C TYR A 357 5.16 11.56 4.06
N ASP A 358 6.33 10.94 4.14
CA ASP A 358 7.14 10.86 5.36
C ASP A 358 7.75 12.21 5.76
N ASP A 359 7.88 13.17 4.86
CA ASP A 359 8.43 14.51 5.13
C ASP A 359 7.38 15.53 5.61
N ARG A 360 6.08 15.22 5.51
CA ARG A 360 5.02 16.13 5.93
C ARG A 360 5.18 16.55 7.38
N GLY A 361 5.17 17.86 7.62
CA GLY A 361 5.30 18.44 8.96
C GLY A 361 6.74 18.52 9.49
N LYS A 362 7.75 18.07 8.75
CA LYS A 362 9.17 18.30 9.09
C LYS A 362 9.66 19.73 8.80
N MET A 363 8.81 20.58 8.23
CA MET A 363 9.13 21.97 7.86
C MET A 363 10.33 22.07 6.91
N LEU A 364 10.42 21.15 5.93
CA LEU A 364 11.48 21.17 4.92
C LEU A 364 11.29 22.28 3.87
N HIS A 365 10.06 22.81 3.76
CA HIS A 365 9.67 23.85 2.81
C HIS A 365 9.98 23.49 1.34
N VAL A 366 9.73 22.23 0.97
CA VAL A 366 9.93 21.77 -0.41
C VAL A 366 8.92 22.48 -1.32
N PRO A 367 9.37 23.19 -2.38
CA PRO A 367 8.47 23.92 -3.25
C PRO A 367 7.59 22.99 -4.08
N PHE A 368 6.33 23.39 -4.24
CA PHE A 368 5.53 22.89 -5.36
C PHE A 368 6.20 23.37 -6.65
N SER A 369 6.56 22.43 -7.51
CA SER A 369 7.45 22.69 -8.64
C SER A 369 7.07 21.87 -9.88
N ALA A 370 7.70 22.17 -11.00
CA ALA A 370 7.49 21.56 -12.30
C ALA A 370 8.82 21.18 -12.93
N THR A 371 8.90 19.94 -13.41
CA THR A 371 10.00 19.45 -14.24
C THR A 371 9.41 19.02 -15.57
N VAL A 372 9.90 19.55 -16.69
CA VAL A 372 9.45 19.19 -18.04
C VAL A 372 10.61 18.56 -18.78
N VAL A 373 10.46 17.28 -19.16
CA VAL A 373 11.48 16.50 -19.86
C VAL A 373 10.96 16.00 -21.20
N ARG A 374 11.88 15.65 -22.10
CA ARG A 374 11.53 15.03 -23.36
C ARG A 374 11.21 13.55 -23.14
N LEU A 375 10.00 13.12 -23.49
CA LEU A 375 9.59 11.73 -23.36
C LEU A 375 10.46 10.79 -24.19
N GLN A 376 10.83 11.17 -25.42
CA GLN A 376 11.77 10.37 -26.24
C GLN A 376 13.14 10.18 -25.59
N ASP A 377 13.62 11.13 -24.78
CA ASP A 377 14.92 11.00 -24.11
C ASP A 377 14.80 10.13 -22.85
N VAL A 378 13.67 10.21 -22.13
CA VAL A 378 13.33 9.29 -21.03
C VAL A 378 13.23 7.85 -21.53
N LEU A 379 12.54 7.60 -22.65
CA LEU A 379 12.38 6.24 -23.21
C LEU A 379 13.70 5.62 -23.70
N LYS A 380 14.69 6.44 -24.09
CA LYS A 380 16.04 5.98 -24.45
C LYS A 380 16.95 5.76 -23.25
N ALA A 381 16.56 6.23 -22.06
CA ALA A 381 17.31 6.11 -20.82
C ALA A 381 16.67 5.04 -19.93
N PRO A 382 16.93 3.74 -20.16
CA PRO A 382 16.57 2.72 -19.19
C PRO A 382 17.27 3.03 -17.86
N ALA A 383 16.65 2.63 -16.76
CA ALA A 383 17.31 2.63 -15.46
C ALA A 383 18.39 1.54 -15.44
N GLU A 384 19.57 1.85 -15.99
CA GLU A 384 20.77 1.02 -15.81
C GLU A 384 21.02 0.81 -14.31
N TYR A 385 21.31 -0.44 -13.93
CA TYR A 385 21.38 -0.89 -12.55
C TYR A 385 22.44 -0.13 -11.73
N LEU A 386 22.02 0.94 -11.06
CA LEU A 386 22.72 1.43 -9.87
C LEU A 386 22.41 0.49 -8.72
N ASP A 387 23.29 -0.49 -8.51
CA ASP A 387 23.24 -1.44 -7.40
C ASP A 387 23.01 -0.70 -6.07
N HIS A 388 21.86 -0.98 -5.43
CA HIS A 388 21.36 -0.26 -4.26
C HIS A 388 22.16 -0.52 -2.97
N ASN A 389 23.32 -1.20 -3.05
CA ASN A 389 24.17 -1.55 -1.91
C ASN A 389 25.49 -0.78 -1.79
N ASN A 390 25.75 0.29 -2.56
CA ASN A 390 27.03 1.01 -2.47
C ASN A 390 26.98 2.54 -2.44
N VAL A 391 26.20 3.11 -1.52
CA VAL A 391 26.47 4.47 -1.01
C VAL A 391 27.63 4.42 -0.01
N MET A 392 28.86 4.29 -0.54
CA MET A 392 30.07 4.43 0.26
C MET A 392 30.17 5.86 0.83
N ALA A 393 30.09 5.98 2.15
CA ALA A 393 30.57 7.17 2.84
C ALA A 393 32.05 7.42 2.47
N PRO A 394 32.49 8.67 2.23
CA PRO A 394 33.83 8.95 1.73
C PRO A 394 34.90 8.48 2.72
N LYS A 395 35.63 7.42 2.34
CA LYS A 395 36.81 6.96 3.05
C LYS A 395 37.87 8.07 3.03
N ARG A 396 38.33 8.46 4.22
CA ARG A 396 39.52 9.30 4.36
C ARG A 396 40.74 8.57 3.81
N LEU A 397 41.57 9.30 3.07
CA LEU A 397 42.91 8.87 2.69
C LEU A 397 43.71 8.48 3.94
N SER A 398 44.38 7.34 3.86
CA SER A 398 45.28 6.83 4.88
C SER A 398 46.70 7.30 4.60
N ASP A 399 47.26 8.12 5.50
CA ASP A 399 48.71 8.23 5.65
C ASP A 399 49.18 7.29 6.76
N GLU A 400 50.16 6.45 6.46
CA GLU A 400 50.79 5.58 7.44
C GLU A 400 51.78 6.35 8.34
N LYS A 401 51.70 6.08 9.66
CA LYS A 401 52.82 5.66 10.56
C LYS A 401 52.66 6.23 11.97
N ALA A 402 52.37 5.36 12.95
CA ALA A 402 53.09 5.29 14.23
C ALA A 402 52.52 4.22 15.20
N LYS A 403 53.30 3.14 15.38
CA LYS A 403 53.47 2.31 16.60
C LYS A 403 52.37 2.36 17.71
N LYS A 404 51.56 1.30 17.79
CA LYS A 404 50.92 0.89 19.06
C LYS A 404 51.93 0.16 19.97
N ARG A 405 52.05 0.54 21.25
CA ARG A 405 52.56 -0.33 22.33
C ARG A 405 51.42 -0.71 23.28
N ARG A 406 51.51 -1.93 23.83
CA ARG A 406 50.55 -2.53 24.79
C ARG A 406 50.63 -1.89 26.18
N GLY A 407 49.53 -1.92 26.94
CA GLY A 407 49.50 -1.67 28.39
C GLY A 407 48.09 -1.80 29.00
N ARG A 408 47.92 -2.58 30.08
CA ARG A 408 46.67 -2.77 30.86
C ARG A 408 46.89 -2.26 32.35
N PRO A 409 46.05 -2.52 33.38
CA PRO A 409 45.64 -1.57 34.47
C PRO A 409 46.43 -1.81 35.80
N PRO A 410 46.03 -1.41 37.05
CA PRO A 410 44.80 -0.74 37.53
C PRO A 410 44.89 0.32 38.68
N GLY A 411 43.74 0.92 39.02
CA GLY A 411 43.43 1.53 40.34
C GLY A 411 43.57 3.06 40.46
N SER A 412 43.11 3.75 41.52
CA SER A 412 42.16 3.51 42.62
C SER A 412 42.41 4.57 43.72
N ARG A 413 41.42 5.43 44.05
CA ARG A 413 41.13 6.15 45.34
C ARG A 413 40.48 7.54 45.09
N ASN A 414 39.48 8.12 45.79
CA ASN A 414 38.58 7.82 46.93
C ASN A 414 38.67 8.82 48.11
N SER A 415 37.66 9.70 48.27
CA SER A 415 37.20 10.41 49.51
C SER A 415 35.84 11.11 49.16
N LYS A 416 34.68 10.88 49.81
CA LYS A 416 34.17 11.06 51.21
C LYS A 416 34.19 12.52 51.71
N GLY A 417 33.10 13.12 52.21
CA GLY A 417 31.67 12.70 52.30
C GLY A 417 30.79 13.55 53.27
N VAL A 418 29.51 13.15 53.47
CA VAL A 418 28.59 13.42 54.62
C VAL A 418 28.10 14.89 54.84
N SER A 419 26.80 15.23 54.81
CA SER A 419 25.87 15.18 55.98
C SER A 419 24.42 15.68 55.68
N LYS A 420 23.47 15.33 56.56
CA LYS A 420 22.08 15.89 56.79
C LYS A 420 22.13 16.73 58.12
N PRO A 421 21.12 17.55 58.58
CA PRO A 421 19.66 17.30 58.55
C PRO A 421 18.70 18.54 58.58
N ALA A 422 17.43 18.27 58.95
CA ALA A 422 16.17 19.03 58.83
C ALA A 422 15.83 20.18 59.83
N ALA A 423 14.79 20.98 59.49
CA ALA A 423 13.82 21.69 60.36
C ALA A 423 12.73 22.42 59.52
N LYS A 424 11.52 22.83 59.97
CA LYS A 424 10.60 22.51 61.11
C LYS A 424 9.22 23.20 60.86
N LYS A 425 8.10 22.52 61.20
CA LYS A 425 6.81 23.02 61.80
C LYS A 425 6.02 24.16 61.06
N ALA A 426 4.70 24.35 61.22
CA ALA A 426 3.82 24.08 62.36
C ALA A 426 2.32 23.82 62.02
N LYS A 427 1.57 23.33 63.03
CA LYS A 427 0.09 23.41 63.14
C LYS A 427 -0.29 24.69 63.95
N LEU A 428 -1.53 25.09 64.25
CA LEU A 428 -2.89 24.51 64.12
C LEU A 428 -3.90 25.67 64.33
N ARG A 429 -5.10 25.70 63.70
CA ARG A 429 -6.34 26.09 64.42
C ARG A 429 -7.66 25.73 63.72
N ARG A 430 -8.66 25.52 64.58
CA ARG A 430 -10.08 25.14 64.35
C ARG A 430 -10.94 26.21 65.03
N LYS A 431 -12.12 26.51 64.50
CA LYS A 431 -13.20 27.13 65.30
C LYS A 431 -14.57 26.83 64.69
N GLU A 432 -15.35 26.01 65.40
CA GLU A 432 -16.81 25.98 65.29
C GLU A 432 -17.39 27.15 66.10
N ILE A 433 -18.56 27.67 65.69
CA ILE A 433 -19.58 28.32 66.54
C ILE A 433 -20.94 27.95 65.91
N GLN A 434 -21.97 27.80 66.75
CA GLN A 434 -23.33 27.41 66.40
C GLN A 434 -24.35 28.46 66.95
N GLU A 435 -25.69 28.32 66.91
CA GLU A 435 -26.52 27.14 66.60
C GLU A 435 -27.45 27.37 65.36
N GLU A 436 -28.79 27.45 65.35
CA GLU A 436 -29.82 27.35 66.38
C GLU A 436 -31.14 26.82 65.77
N ALA A 437 -32.31 27.34 66.13
CA ALA A 437 -33.63 26.69 66.00
C ALA A 437 -34.63 27.37 65.04
N GLU A 438 -35.64 26.61 64.58
CA GLU A 438 -37.08 26.91 64.80
C GLU A 438 -37.92 25.61 64.79
N ASP A 439 -38.69 25.42 65.86
CA ASP A 439 -39.89 24.56 66.01
C ASP A 439 -41.09 25.22 65.27
N GLU A 440 -42.31 24.68 65.09
CA GLU A 440 -43.00 23.39 65.27
C GLU A 440 -44.32 23.44 64.45
N LEU A 441 -44.99 22.29 64.24
CA LEU A 441 -46.47 22.15 64.04
C LEU A 441 -47.16 22.85 62.82
N SER A 442 -48.33 22.46 62.30
CA SER A 442 -49.07 21.17 62.26
C SER A 442 -50.30 21.28 61.31
N LEU A 443 -50.89 20.12 60.96
CA LEU A 443 -52.34 19.82 60.70
C LEU A 443 -52.70 19.15 59.37
N ALA A 444 -53.35 17.98 59.52
CA ALA A 444 -54.46 17.37 58.73
C ALA A 444 -54.28 17.15 57.20
N GLU A 445 -54.91 16.15 56.56
CA GLU A 445 -55.99 15.24 56.96
C GLU A 445 -55.88 13.89 56.21
N ALA A 446 -56.64 12.86 56.62
CA ALA A 446 -56.55 11.51 56.06
C ALA A 446 -57.92 10.94 55.64
N ALA A 447 -57.97 10.26 54.48
CA ALA A 447 -59.12 9.48 53.99
C ALA A 447 -58.62 8.34 53.05
N PRO A 448 -59.36 7.21 52.92
CA PRO A 448 -58.76 5.96 53.40
C PRO A 448 -58.57 4.82 52.38
N LEU A 449 -57.89 3.77 52.84
CA LEU A 449 -57.72 2.48 52.17
C LEU A 449 -59.05 1.76 51.89
N GLN A 450 -59.14 1.08 50.74
CA GLN A 450 -60.03 -0.07 50.58
C GLN A 450 -59.26 -1.38 50.35
N SER A 451 -59.88 -2.46 50.79
CA SER A 451 -59.27 -3.76 51.10
C SER A 451 -58.92 -4.61 49.89
N SER A 452 -57.83 -5.37 50.00
CA SER A 452 -57.45 -6.43 49.05
C SER A 452 -57.77 -7.83 49.57
N ARG A 453 -57.87 -8.79 48.62
CA ARG A 453 -57.85 -10.27 48.72
C ARG A 453 -59.20 -10.99 48.52
N PRO A 454 -59.18 -12.28 48.10
CA PRO A 454 -58.19 -12.98 47.25
C PRO A 454 -58.83 -13.84 46.14
N ARG A 455 -58.04 -14.26 45.12
CA ARG A 455 -58.24 -15.53 44.40
C ARG A 455 -56.98 -15.94 43.59
N LYS A 456 -56.43 -17.12 43.92
CA LYS A 456 -55.64 -17.98 43.00
C LYS A 456 -56.58 -19.13 42.55
N PRO A 457 -56.15 -20.01 41.63
CA PRO A 457 -55.82 -19.76 40.22
C PRO A 457 -56.76 -20.57 39.30
N LYS A 458 -56.80 -20.29 38.00
CA LYS A 458 -57.38 -21.23 37.01
C LYS A 458 -56.37 -21.56 35.92
N VAL A 459 -56.18 -22.86 35.72
CA VAL A 459 -55.41 -23.47 34.64
C VAL A 459 -56.37 -23.75 33.48
N SER A 460 -56.02 -23.31 32.28
CA SER A 460 -56.55 -23.78 30.99
C SER A 460 -55.56 -23.26 29.93
N ALA A 461 -54.65 -24.08 29.43
CA ALA A 461 -54.80 -24.98 28.29
C ALA A 461 -54.51 -24.28 26.95
N MET A 462 -53.36 -24.68 26.38
CA MET A 462 -52.94 -24.64 24.97
C MET A 462 -53.51 -23.55 24.03
N ALA A 463 -52.63 -22.63 23.67
CA ALA A 463 -52.52 -22.09 22.31
C ALA A 463 -51.03 -21.93 21.98
N GLU A 464 -50.56 -22.56 20.90
CA GLU A 464 -49.21 -22.31 20.38
C GLU A 464 -49.14 -20.97 19.63
N PRO A 465 -47.96 -20.33 19.61
CA PRO A 465 -47.59 -19.49 18.48
C PRO A 465 -46.20 -19.85 17.93
N GLU A 466 -46.22 -20.52 16.78
CA GLU A 466 -45.29 -20.45 15.65
C GLU A 466 -43.83 -20.01 15.89
N ASP A 467 -42.90 -20.91 15.56
CA ASP A 467 -41.49 -20.62 15.35
C ASP A 467 -41.25 -19.53 14.28
N LYS A 468 -40.94 -18.31 14.74
CA LYS A 468 -40.23 -17.30 13.94
C LYS A 468 -38.84 -17.07 14.50
N ALA A 469 -37.99 -18.09 14.32
CA ALA A 469 -36.57 -18.01 14.55
C ALA A 469 -35.93 -16.91 13.67
N ARG A 470 -35.76 -15.71 14.22
CA ARG A 470 -34.88 -14.68 13.65
C ARG A 470 -33.51 -15.33 13.43
N SER A 471 -33.02 -15.31 12.20
CA SER A 471 -31.72 -15.86 11.82
C SER A 471 -30.60 -15.16 12.59
N ARG A 472 -30.21 -15.71 13.75
CA ARG A 472 -29.02 -15.29 14.48
C ARG A 472 -27.82 -15.55 13.56
N LYS A 473 -27.10 -14.48 13.21
CA LYS A 473 -25.84 -14.56 12.47
C LYS A 473 -24.96 -15.63 13.15
N GLN A 474 -24.59 -16.65 12.39
CA GLN A 474 -23.92 -17.83 12.94
C GLN A 474 -22.44 -17.51 13.15
N TYR A 475 -22.14 -16.87 14.28
CA TYR A 475 -20.77 -16.72 14.75
C TYR A 475 -20.17 -18.12 14.94
N VAL A 476 -18.90 -18.29 14.55
CA VAL A 476 -18.17 -19.54 14.79
C VAL A 476 -17.95 -19.70 16.29
N GLN A 477 -18.86 -20.41 16.94
CA GLN A 477 -18.75 -20.82 18.34
C GLN A 477 -18.19 -22.25 18.39
N LEU A 478 -17.27 -22.49 19.32
CA LEU A 478 -16.79 -23.84 19.60
C LEU A 478 -17.96 -24.71 20.07
N GLU A 479 -18.04 -25.95 19.58
CA GLU A 479 -19.10 -26.88 20.00
C GLU A 479 -19.14 -27.05 21.52
N VAL A 480 -20.33 -26.86 22.11
CA VAL A 480 -20.53 -27.03 23.55
C VAL A 480 -20.45 -28.51 23.92
N ARG A 481 -19.26 -28.97 24.34
CA ARG A 481 -19.07 -30.35 24.82
C ARG A 481 -19.35 -30.48 26.31
N THR A 482 -20.53 -30.99 26.64
CA THR A 482 -20.87 -31.43 27.99
C THR A 482 -20.05 -32.68 28.37
N LYS A 483 -19.20 -32.58 29.40
CA LYS A 483 -18.54 -33.75 30.02
C LYS A 483 -19.27 -34.12 31.31
N ARG A 484 -19.60 -35.40 31.48
CA ARG A 484 -20.09 -35.94 32.77
C ARG A 484 -18.87 -36.19 33.67
N ILE A 485 -18.88 -35.66 34.88
CA ILE A 485 -17.77 -35.74 35.84
C ILE A 485 -18.28 -36.44 37.11
N PRO A 486 -17.60 -37.50 37.62
CA PRO A 486 -17.97 -38.17 38.87
C PRO A 486 -17.96 -37.21 40.06
N GLN A 487 -18.93 -37.34 40.96
CA GLN A 487 -19.12 -36.39 42.07
C GLN A 487 -17.95 -36.40 43.06
N GLU A 488 -17.30 -37.55 43.26
CA GLU A 488 -16.05 -37.69 44.02
C GLU A 488 -14.93 -36.77 43.49
N GLN A 489 -14.82 -36.63 42.17
CA GLN A 489 -13.81 -35.80 41.52
C GLN A 489 -14.11 -34.30 41.70
N ILE A 490 -15.39 -33.91 41.85
CA ILE A 490 -15.81 -32.55 42.18
C ILE A 490 -15.48 -32.23 43.65
N TYR A 491 -15.60 -33.20 44.56
CA TYR A 491 -15.13 -33.02 45.94
C TYR A 491 -13.60 -32.91 46.03
N ALA A 492 -12.84 -33.52 45.12
CA ALA A 492 -11.37 -33.34 45.06
C ALA A 492 -10.92 -31.97 44.52
N TRP A 493 -11.83 -31.09 44.07
CA TRP A 493 -11.46 -29.79 43.52
C TRP A 493 -11.04 -28.78 44.61
N PRO A 494 -10.02 -27.94 44.35
CA PRO A 494 -9.60 -26.91 45.28
C PRO A 494 -10.67 -25.80 45.41
N GLN A 495 -10.60 -25.07 46.52
CA GLN A 495 -11.31 -23.80 46.65
C GLN A 495 -10.74 -22.77 45.66
N ALA A 496 -11.59 -21.84 45.22
CA ALA A 496 -11.21 -20.78 44.31
C ALA A 496 -10.06 -19.92 44.88
N SER A 497 -9.01 -19.68 44.09
CA SER A 497 -7.93 -18.78 44.49
C SER A 497 -8.42 -17.33 44.59
N ALA A 498 -7.78 -16.53 45.45
CA ALA A 498 -8.20 -15.14 45.69
C ALA A 498 -8.25 -14.30 44.39
N GLN A 499 -7.31 -14.53 43.47
CA GLN A 499 -7.28 -13.86 42.15
C GLN A 499 -8.46 -14.28 41.26
N VAL A 500 -8.84 -15.56 41.26
CA VAL A 500 -10.01 -16.04 40.51
C VAL A 500 -11.30 -15.48 41.10
N LEU A 501 -11.43 -15.45 42.43
CA LEU A 501 -12.60 -14.88 43.11
C LEU A 501 -12.78 -13.38 42.85
N GLU A 502 -11.69 -12.63 42.74
CA GLU A 502 -11.71 -11.22 42.37
C GLU A 502 -12.27 -11.03 40.96
N GLN A 503 -11.77 -11.78 39.96
CA GLN A 503 -12.27 -11.69 38.58
C GLN A 503 -13.72 -12.15 38.46
N MET A 504 -14.13 -13.25 39.12
CA MET A 504 -15.53 -13.68 39.17
C MET A 504 -16.44 -12.61 39.81
N THR A 505 -15.95 -11.91 40.85
CA THR A 505 -16.68 -10.81 41.48
C THR A 505 -16.77 -9.58 40.55
N ALA A 506 -15.74 -9.30 39.76
CA ALA A 506 -15.76 -8.25 38.74
C ALA A 506 -16.82 -8.53 37.66
N VAL A 507 -16.90 -9.76 37.14
CA VAL A 507 -17.96 -10.17 36.19
C VAL A 507 -19.36 -9.94 36.75
N ILE A 508 -19.60 -10.32 38.01
CA ILE A 508 -20.91 -10.14 38.66
C ILE A 508 -21.22 -8.64 38.87
N ARG A 509 -20.22 -7.81 39.17
CA ARG A 509 -20.39 -6.35 39.28
C ARG A 509 -20.69 -5.71 37.93
N ASN A 510 -20.07 -6.17 36.84
CA ASN A 510 -20.34 -5.69 35.50
C ASN A 510 -21.76 -6.10 35.06
N ALA A 511 -22.16 -7.36 35.26
CA ALA A 511 -23.53 -7.80 34.99
C ALA A 511 -24.58 -7.01 35.81
N LYS A 512 -24.27 -6.63 37.06
CA LYS A 512 -25.12 -5.73 37.86
C LYS A 512 -25.22 -4.34 37.21
N LYS A 513 -24.11 -3.79 36.74
CA LYS A 513 -24.03 -2.48 36.08
C LYS A 513 -24.88 -2.48 34.81
N ASP A 514 -24.68 -3.46 33.92
CA ASP A 514 -25.43 -3.61 32.67
C ASP A 514 -26.95 -3.69 32.94
N ILE A 515 -27.38 -4.49 33.91
CA ILE A 515 -28.80 -4.62 34.29
C ILE A 515 -29.35 -3.30 34.83
N ALA A 516 -28.61 -2.58 35.66
CA ALA A 516 -29.06 -1.30 36.21
C ALA A 516 -29.11 -0.20 35.14
N GLU A 517 -28.16 -0.17 34.20
CA GLU A 517 -28.08 0.80 33.09
C GLU A 517 -29.14 0.55 31.99
N THR A 518 -29.88 -0.57 32.02
CA THR A 518 -31.10 -0.73 31.19
C THR A 518 -32.24 0.21 31.58
N GLN A 519 -32.20 0.81 32.77
CA GLN A 519 -33.24 1.71 33.26
C GLN A 519 -32.99 3.15 32.78
N ARG A 520 -34.01 3.79 32.22
CA ARG A 520 -33.89 5.14 31.64
C ARG A 520 -33.85 6.29 32.67
N ASP A 521 -34.35 6.06 33.88
CA ASP A 521 -34.46 7.10 34.92
C ASP A 521 -33.37 6.93 35.98
N GLU A 522 -32.55 7.96 36.23
CA GLU A 522 -31.44 7.90 37.20
C GLU A 522 -31.88 7.45 38.60
N ARG A 523 -33.04 7.90 39.07
CA ARG A 523 -33.62 7.47 40.37
C ARG A 523 -33.94 5.98 40.39
N ARG A 524 -34.33 5.39 39.25
CA ARG A 524 -34.58 3.94 39.13
C ARG A 524 -33.28 3.16 38.99
N VAL A 525 -32.25 3.73 38.33
CA VAL A 525 -30.89 3.17 38.32
C VAL A 525 -30.34 3.06 39.75
N MET A 526 -30.52 4.08 40.58
CA MET A 526 -30.12 4.04 42.01
C MET A 526 -30.88 2.96 42.79
N ALA A 527 -32.22 2.94 42.70
CA ALA A 527 -33.03 1.92 43.36
C ALA A 527 -32.69 0.47 42.92
N ALA A 528 -32.37 0.27 41.64
CA ALA A 528 -31.90 -1.01 41.12
C ALA A 528 -30.52 -1.40 41.69
N HIS A 529 -29.59 -0.44 41.82
CA HIS A 529 -28.30 -0.68 42.48
C HIS A 529 -28.49 -1.15 43.92
N ASP A 530 -29.34 -0.48 44.70
CA ASP A 530 -29.57 -0.82 46.11
C ASP A 530 -30.27 -2.18 46.29
N ALA A 531 -31.23 -2.52 45.43
CA ALA A 531 -31.87 -3.83 45.43
C ALA A 531 -30.92 -4.98 45.05
N LEU A 532 -29.99 -4.75 44.12
CA LEU A 532 -29.05 -5.78 43.64
C LEU A 532 -27.80 -5.94 44.52
N ASN A 533 -27.39 -4.92 45.27
CA ASN A 533 -26.21 -4.95 46.14
C ASN A 533 -26.23 -6.11 47.18
N PRO A 534 -27.34 -6.44 47.87
CA PRO A 534 -27.45 -7.61 48.75
C PRO A 534 -27.27 -8.95 48.02
N LEU A 535 -27.77 -9.07 46.79
CA LEU A 535 -27.65 -10.29 45.99
C LEU A 535 -26.21 -10.54 45.57
N VAL A 536 -25.50 -9.50 45.09
CA VAL A 536 -24.06 -9.59 44.77
C VAL A 536 -23.26 -10.02 46.00
N ARG A 537 -23.53 -9.43 47.18
CA ARG A 537 -22.87 -9.84 48.44
C ARG A 537 -23.13 -11.30 48.82
N ARG A 538 -24.33 -11.82 48.57
CA ARG A 538 -24.67 -13.25 48.82
C ARG A 538 -23.96 -14.17 47.82
N LEU A 539 -23.96 -13.83 46.54
CA LEU A 539 -23.30 -14.61 45.48
C LEU A 539 -21.78 -14.67 45.68
N THR A 540 -21.11 -13.54 45.96
CA THR A 540 -19.66 -13.54 46.26
C THR A 540 -19.31 -14.43 47.45
N ARG A 541 -20.14 -14.47 48.51
CA ARG A 541 -19.93 -15.38 49.65
C ARG A 541 -20.10 -16.85 49.28
N GLN A 542 -21.08 -17.19 48.43
CA GLN A 542 -21.26 -18.57 47.97
C GLN A 542 -20.13 -19.03 47.04
N LEU A 543 -19.65 -18.15 46.16
CA LEU A 543 -18.53 -18.43 45.26
C LEU A 543 -17.21 -18.62 46.00
N ALA A 544 -16.96 -17.88 47.08
CA ALA A 544 -15.78 -18.06 47.95
C ALA A 544 -15.71 -19.45 48.62
N VAL A 545 -16.85 -20.12 48.81
CA VAL A 545 -16.96 -21.47 49.40
C VAL A 545 -17.08 -22.56 48.32
N SER A 546 -17.27 -22.18 47.06
CA SER A 546 -17.43 -23.10 45.94
C SER A 546 -16.10 -23.72 45.51
N ARG A 547 -16.11 -25.02 45.17
CA ARG A 547 -14.95 -25.73 44.61
C ARG A 547 -14.93 -25.54 43.09
N ILE A 548 -13.77 -25.21 42.54
CA ILE A 548 -13.59 -24.84 41.12
C ILE A 548 -12.61 -25.81 40.45
N PRO A 549 -12.81 -26.21 39.18
CA PRO A 549 -11.87 -27.07 38.46
C PRO A 549 -10.43 -26.55 38.55
N PRO A 550 -9.42 -27.41 38.81
CA PRO A 550 -8.02 -26.98 39.01
C PRO A 550 -7.36 -26.36 37.76
N GLN A 551 -8.01 -26.45 36.59
CA GLN A 551 -7.60 -25.81 35.34
C GLN A 551 -8.13 -24.37 35.18
N ALA A 552 -8.97 -23.88 36.10
CA ALA A 552 -9.51 -22.53 36.05
C ALA A 552 -8.45 -21.50 36.41
N LYS A 553 -8.10 -20.63 35.46
CA LYS A 553 -7.18 -19.50 35.65
C LYS A 553 -7.95 -18.19 35.77
N ASP A 554 -7.33 -17.17 36.34
CA ASP A 554 -7.84 -15.79 36.39
C ASP A 554 -8.28 -15.29 35.00
N ILE A 555 -7.49 -15.63 33.98
CA ILE A 555 -7.73 -15.31 32.57
C ILE A 555 -9.10 -15.80 32.12
N HIS A 556 -9.60 -16.94 32.61
CA HIS A 556 -10.89 -17.51 32.16
C HIS A 556 -12.12 -16.71 32.63
N PHE A 557 -11.95 -15.76 33.54
CA PHE A 557 -13.01 -14.89 34.05
C PHE A 557 -12.77 -13.41 33.73
N ASN A 558 -11.69 -13.08 33.00
CA ASN A 558 -11.40 -11.72 32.57
C ASN A 558 -11.73 -11.57 31.08
N ILE A 559 -12.80 -10.82 30.77
CA ILE A 559 -13.31 -10.67 29.41
C ILE A 559 -12.31 -9.97 28.47
N ASP A 560 -11.52 -9.02 28.98
CA ASP A 560 -10.54 -8.27 28.19
C ASP A 560 -9.37 -9.18 27.78
N LYS A 561 -8.78 -9.90 28.75
CA LYS A 561 -7.72 -10.89 28.49
C LYS A 561 -8.19 -12.03 27.58
N LEU A 562 -9.46 -12.48 27.71
CA LEU A 562 -10.04 -13.46 26.79
C LEU A 562 -10.20 -12.92 25.38
N THR A 563 -10.64 -11.67 25.24
CA THR A 563 -10.82 -11.00 23.94
C THR A 563 -9.45 -10.80 23.27
N GLU A 564 -8.45 -10.33 24.01
CA GLU A 564 -7.07 -10.20 23.54
C GLU A 564 -6.48 -11.55 23.09
N ARG A 565 -6.61 -12.59 23.92
CA ARG A 565 -6.12 -13.93 23.58
C ARG A 565 -6.86 -14.54 22.38
N ASN A 566 -8.17 -14.33 22.27
CA ASN A 566 -8.95 -14.80 21.13
C ASN A 566 -8.56 -14.06 19.84
N ALA A 567 -8.29 -12.75 19.92
CA ALA A 567 -7.74 -11.97 18.82
C ALA A 567 -6.34 -12.46 18.41
N GLN A 568 -5.47 -12.78 19.37
CA GLN A 568 -4.14 -13.35 19.11
C GLN A 568 -4.22 -14.71 18.39
N VAL A 569 -5.06 -15.64 18.88
CA VAL A 569 -5.27 -16.95 18.26
C VAL A 569 -5.90 -16.80 16.87
N SER A 570 -6.87 -15.90 16.71
CA SER A 570 -7.49 -15.62 15.41
C SER A 570 -6.45 -15.10 14.40
N ARG A 571 -5.56 -14.18 14.80
CA ARG A 571 -4.43 -13.73 13.96
C ARG A 571 -3.55 -14.91 13.54
N GLN A 572 -3.13 -15.77 14.47
CA GLN A 572 -2.29 -16.94 14.16
C GLN A 572 -2.95 -17.90 13.17
N VAL A 573 -4.25 -18.20 13.35
CA VAL A 573 -5.01 -19.07 12.44
C VAL A 573 -5.18 -18.44 11.06
N THR A 574 -5.41 -17.12 10.99
CA THR A 574 -5.49 -16.37 9.72
C THR A 574 -4.15 -16.39 8.99
N THR A 575 -3.04 -16.06 9.66
CA THR A 575 -1.69 -16.12 9.07
C THR A 575 -1.35 -17.51 8.55
N ALA A 576 -1.66 -18.57 9.31
CA ALA A 576 -1.45 -19.95 8.88
C ALA A 576 -2.30 -20.35 7.66
N ARG A 577 -3.55 -19.84 7.57
CA ARG A 577 -4.40 -20.02 6.39
C ARG A 577 -3.85 -19.31 5.15
N HIS A 578 -3.40 -18.06 5.30
CA HIS A 578 -2.87 -17.27 4.18
C HIS A 578 -1.56 -17.89 3.66
N ALA A 579 -0.67 -18.34 4.57
CA ALA A 579 0.53 -19.08 4.20
C ALA A 579 0.22 -20.38 3.43
N LYS A 580 -0.81 -21.15 3.87
CA LYS A 580 -1.25 -22.35 3.15
C LYS A 580 -1.80 -22.03 1.76
N GLN A 581 -2.57 -20.93 1.62
CA GLN A 581 -3.11 -20.51 0.33
C GLN A 581 -1.99 -20.11 -0.64
N LEU A 582 -1.06 -19.26 -0.19
CA LEU A 582 0.07 -18.80 -1.00
C LEU A 582 0.96 -19.96 -1.47
N LEU A 583 1.21 -20.96 -0.61
CA LEU A 583 1.92 -22.19 -1.00
C LEU A 583 1.11 -23.01 -2.03
N GLY A 584 -0.22 -23.07 -1.91
CA GLY A 584 -1.07 -23.73 -2.90
C GLY A 584 -1.05 -23.04 -4.27
N GLU A 585 -1.07 -21.71 -4.28
CA GLU A 585 -0.95 -20.91 -5.51
C GLU A 585 0.43 -21.09 -6.16
N GLN A 586 1.51 -21.09 -5.39
CA GLN A 586 2.86 -21.39 -5.88
C GLN A 586 2.97 -22.80 -6.48
N VAL A 587 2.37 -23.81 -5.85
CA VAL A 587 2.32 -25.18 -6.39
C VAL A 587 1.57 -25.23 -7.72
N ASN A 588 0.43 -24.54 -7.85
CA ASN A 588 -0.33 -24.47 -9.10
C ASN A 588 0.47 -23.79 -10.23
N VAL A 589 1.19 -22.70 -9.91
CA VAL A 589 2.08 -22.03 -10.88
C VAL A 589 3.22 -22.96 -11.31
N ALA A 590 3.87 -23.65 -10.38
CA ALA A 590 4.94 -24.60 -10.68
C ALA A 590 4.44 -25.77 -11.56
N GLN A 591 3.24 -26.30 -11.29
CA GLN A 591 2.61 -27.34 -12.12
C GLN A 591 2.29 -26.84 -13.55
N HIS A 592 1.83 -25.59 -13.68
CA HIS A 592 1.57 -25.00 -15.00
C HIS A 592 2.86 -24.81 -15.81
N LEU A 593 3.94 -24.36 -15.16
CA LEU A 593 5.25 -24.23 -15.81
C LEU A 593 5.81 -25.59 -16.23
N LEU A 594 5.75 -26.60 -15.35
CA LEU A 594 6.17 -27.97 -15.67
C LEU A 594 5.44 -28.51 -16.91
N LYS A 595 4.12 -28.35 -16.98
CA LYS A 595 3.32 -28.78 -18.14
C LYS A 595 3.73 -28.06 -19.43
N LYS A 596 4.05 -26.78 -19.37
CA LYS A 596 4.56 -26.02 -20.53
C LYS A 596 5.92 -26.53 -20.98
N ASP A 597 6.80 -26.87 -20.05
CA ASP A 597 8.13 -27.41 -20.36
C ASP A 597 8.06 -28.84 -20.92
N GLU A 598 7.11 -29.66 -20.46
CA GLU A 598 6.78 -30.95 -21.08
C GLU A 598 6.28 -30.80 -22.52
N GLU A 599 5.38 -29.83 -22.78
CA GLU A 599 4.89 -29.52 -24.13
C GLU A 599 6.03 -29.04 -25.06
N ASN A 600 6.88 -28.14 -24.59
CA ASN A 600 8.08 -27.67 -25.30
C ASN A 600 9.06 -28.82 -25.61
N LEU A 601 9.29 -29.71 -24.63
CA LEU A 601 10.19 -30.85 -24.78
C LEU A 601 9.67 -31.83 -25.85
N GLU A 602 8.36 -32.07 -25.90
CA GLU A 602 7.76 -32.91 -26.94
C GLU A 602 7.80 -32.26 -28.33
N GLU A 603 7.68 -30.93 -28.43
CA GLU A 603 7.93 -30.22 -29.69
C GLU A 603 9.39 -30.33 -30.13
N LEU A 604 10.35 -30.11 -29.23
CA LEU A 604 11.78 -30.26 -29.52
C LEU A 604 12.13 -31.69 -29.96
N LYS A 605 11.56 -32.72 -29.33
CA LYS A 605 11.71 -34.13 -29.77
C LYS A 605 11.17 -34.36 -31.18
N ARG A 606 10.01 -33.79 -31.53
CA ARG A 606 9.44 -33.87 -32.89
C ARG A 606 10.34 -33.17 -33.91
N ASN A 607 10.82 -31.97 -33.59
CA ASN A 607 11.68 -31.18 -34.47
C ASN A 607 13.03 -31.87 -34.67
N ALA A 608 13.67 -32.38 -33.62
CA ALA A 608 14.89 -33.19 -33.71
C ALA A 608 14.67 -34.47 -34.54
N LYS A 609 13.50 -35.12 -34.45
CA LYS A 609 13.16 -36.30 -35.27
C LYS A 609 12.98 -35.94 -36.74
N LYS A 610 12.26 -34.84 -37.05
CA LYS A 610 12.12 -34.32 -38.42
C LYS A 610 13.47 -33.98 -39.03
N TRP A 611 14.29 -33.20 -38.31
CA TRP A 611 15.61 -32.77 -38.76
C TRP A 611 16.52 -33.97 -39.02
N ARG A 612 16.53 -34.98 -38.13
CA ARG A 612 17.25 -36.25 -38.37
C ARG A 612 16.76 -37.01 -39.61
N SER A 613 15.47 -36.96 -39.96
CA SER A 613 14.97 -37.58 -41.19
C SER A 613 15.31 -36.76 -42.44
N GLU A 614 15.24 -35.44 -42.38
CA GLU A 614 15.62 -34.54 -43.47
C GLU A 614 17.11 -34.60 -43.75
N TRP A 615 17.95 -34.59 -42.71
CA TRP A 615 19.40 -34.76 -42.82
C TRP A 615 19.79 -36.10 -43.47
N LYS A 616 19.16 -37.22 -43.04
CA LYS A 616 19.33 -38.53 -43.69
C LYS A 616 18.85 -38.55 -45.15
N HIS A 617 17.82 -37.79 -45.48
CA HIS A 617 17.34 -37.65 -46.87
C HIS A 617 18.31 -36.81 -47.71
N GLN A 618 18.84 -35.71 -47.17
CA GLN A 618 19.82 -34.85 -47.83
C GLN A 618 21.15 -35.57 -48.09
N LYS A 619 21.67 -36.34 -47.12
CA LYS A 619 22.87 -37.20 -47.32
C LYS A 619 22.64 -38.27 -48.41
N LYS A 620 21.46 -38.91 -48.45
CA LYS A 620 21.13 -39.88 -49.51
C LYS A 620 20.97 -39.29 -50.92
N HIS A 621 20.73 -37.99 -51.03
CA HIS A 621 20.47 -37.32 -52.31
C HIS A 621 21.60 -36.38 -52.75
N GLY A 622 22.79 -36.44 -52.13
CA GLY A 622 23.96 -35.66 -52.53
C GLY A 622 23.74 -34.15 -52.53
N ARG A 623 22.87 -33.66 -51.64
CA ARG A 623 22.51 -32.22 -51.53
C ARG A 623 23.14 -31.53 -50.32
N LEU A 624 24.08 -32.19 -49.64
CA LEU A 624 24.92 -31.55 -48.63
C LEU A 624 26.03 -30.77 -49.32
N HIS A 625 26.49 -29.69 -48.67
CA HIS A 625 27.66 -28.94 -49.13
C HIS A 625 28.92 -29.81 -48.92
N PRO A 626 29.96 -29.77 -49.78
CA PRO A 626 31.17 -30.60 -49.64
C PRO A 626 31.99 -30.42 -48.36
N LEU A 627 31.61 -29.49 -47.47
CA LEU A 627 32.19 -29.29 -46.13
C LEU A 627 31.37 -29.97 -45.01
N LEU A 628 30.29 -30.66 -45.36
CA LEU A 628 29.36 -31.36 -44.47
C LEU A 628 29.11 -32.81 -44.90
N ASP A 629 29.79 -33.27 -45.95
CA ASP A 629 29.81 -34.66 -46.35
C ASP A 629 31.13 -35.26 -45.84
N ASP A 630 31.11 -35.71 -44.59
CA ASP A 630 32.22 -36.45 -43.98
C ASP A 630 32.36 -37.79 -44.72
N ASP A 631 33.20 -37.80 -45.75
CA ASP A 631 33.63 -38.98 -46.52
C ASP A 631 35.05 -39.43 -46.14
N ASP A 632 35.64 -38.83 -45.10
CA ASP A 632 36.84 -39.34 -44.44
C ASP A 632 36.45 -40.21 -43.23
N GLU A 633 36.66 -41.52 -43.37
CA GLU A 633 36.70 -42.50 -42.27
C GLU A 633 38.00 -42.35 -41.44
N GLY A 634 38.46 -41.10 -41.28
CA GLY A 634 39.55 -40.73 -40.39
C GLY A 634 39.03 -40.69 -38.95
N THR A 635 39.64 -41.47 -38.08
CA THR A 635 39.42 -41.37 -36.63
C THR A 635 39.87 -39.98 -36.15
N LEU A 636 38.92 -39.05 -36.05
CA LEU A 636 39.08 -37.78 -35.36
C LEU A 636 39.14 -38.03 -33.84
N ASP A 637 40.30 -38.51 -33.39
CA ASP A 637 40.73 -38.40 -32.00
C ASP A 637 40.80 -36.90 -31.65
N GLY A 638 39.79 -36.39 -30.94
CA GLY A 638 39.71 -34.97 -30.55
C GLY A 638 38.33 -34.31 -30.58
N ASN A 639 37.23 -35.07 -30.62
CA ASN A 639 35.87 -34.55 -30.39
C ASN A 639 35.12 -35.36 -29.31
N GLY A 640 35.82 -35.74 -28.24
CA GLY A 640 35.20 -36.23 -27.02
C GLY A 640 34.51 -35.11 -26.22
N PRO A 641 33.66 -35.43 -25.23
CA PRO A 641 33.09 -34.44 -24.32
C PRO A 641 34.16 -33.60 -23.59
N ASP A 642 35.35 -34.18 -23.42
CA ASP A 642 36.50 -33.57 -22.76
C ASP A 642 37.20 -32.50 -23.63
N ASP A 643 37.11 -32.60 -24.96
CA ASP A 643 37.72 -31.63 -25.90
C ASP A 643 36.92 -30.32 -25.98
N ILE A 644 35.62 -30.35 -25.69
CA ILE A 644 34.77 -29.16 -25.54
C ILE A 644 34.97 -28.48 -24.17
N SER A 645 36.08 -28.76 -23.47
CA SER A 645 36.46 -28.14 -22.18
C SER A 645 35.38 -28.18 -21.08
N LEU A 646 34.42 -29.11 -21.17
CA LEU A 646 33.33 -29.30 -20.22
C LEU A 646 33.83 -30.02 -18.95
N LYS A 647 34.60 -29.30 -18.13
CA LYS A 647 35.11 -29.84 -16.88
C LYS A 647 33.97 -30.28 -15.94
N PRO A 648 34.05 -31.48 -15.35
CA PRO A 648 33.12 -31.89 -14.29
C PRO A 648 33.15 -30.89 -13.13
N SER A 649 31.98 -30.46 -12.67
CA SER A 649 31.86 -29.60 -11.49
C SER A 649 32.33 -30.33 -10.23
N GLU A 650 33.19 -29.70 -9.42
CA GLU A 650 33.54 -30.26 -8.11
C GLU A 650 32.29 -30.37 -7.22
N PRO A 651 32.06 -31.53 -6.57
CA PRO A 651 30.90 -31.71 -5.70
C PRO A 651 31.07 -30.92 -4.40
N VAL A 652 30.18 -29.96 -4.16
CA VAL A 652 30.13 -29.20 -2.91
C VAL A 652 29.69 -30.10 -1.75
N ASP A 653 30.39 -30.02 -0.62
CA ASP A 653 30.08 -30.81 0.57
C ASP A 653 28.72 -30.41 1.21
N ALA A 654 27.68 -31.19 0.87
CA ALA A 654 26.33 -31.03 1.37
C ALA A 654 26.11 -31.63 2.79
N SER A 655 27.18 -31.97 3.54
CA SER A 655 27.09 -32.58 4.88
C SER A 655 26.31 -31.74 5.90
N ARG A 656 26.24 -30.42 5.70
CA ARG A 656 25.48 -29.50 6.58
C ARG A 656 23.94 -29.64 6.53
N LEU A 657 23.40 -30.42 5.60
CA LEU A 657 21.95 -30.64 5.44
C LEU A 657 21.45 -31.97 6.06
N GLY A 658 22.28 -32.68 6.82
CA GLY A 658 21.90 -33.94 7.47
C GLY A 658 21.01 -33.74 8.70
N VAL A 659 19.72 -34.05 8.59
CA VAL A 659 18.81 -34.27 9.73
C VAL A 659 18.28 -35.71 9.65
N PRO A 660 18.35 -36.52 10.72
CA PRO A 660 17.94 -37.92 10.70
C PRO A 660 16.42 -38.09 10.83
N ASP A 661 15.65 -37.49 9.92
CA ASP A 661 14.19 -37.65 9.83
C ASP A 661 13.82 -38.44 8.56
N ALA A 662 13.25 -39.63 8.75
CA ALA A 662 12.88 -40.55 7.68
C ALA A 662 11.78 -40.00 6.76
N HIS A 663 10.97 -39.03 7.21
CA HIS A 663 9.94 -38.39 6.37
C HIS A 663 10.50 -37.26 5.50
N VAL A 664 11.62 -36.66 5.89
CA VAL A 664 12.22 -35.50 5.20
C VAL A 664 13.37 -35.92 4.28
N ALA A 665 13.98 -37.08 4.52
CA ALA A 665 15.07 -37.63 3.72
C ALA A 665 14.81 -37.65 2.18
N PRO A 666 13.64 -38.09 1.67
CA PRO A 666 13.39 -38.10 0.22
C PRO A 666 13.37 -36.69 -0.39
N VAL A 667 12.82 -35.72 0.34
CA VAL A 667 12.71 -34.32 -0.09
C VAL A 667 14.06 -33.62 -0.05
N LEU A 668 14.89 -33.90 0.97
CA LEU A 668 16.27 -33.42 1.03
C LEU A 668 17.15 -34.01 -0.08
N GLU A 669 16.94 -35.27 -0.45
CA GLU A 669 17.66 -35.87 -1.56
C GLU A 669 17.21 -35.29 -2.91
N GLN A 670 15.90 -35.07 -3.12
CA GLN A 670 15.38 -34.36 -4.28
C GLN A 670 15.91 -32.92 -4.37
N LEU A 671 15.99 -32.20 -3.25
CA LEU A 671 16.56 -30.85 -3.18
C LEU A 671 18.05 -30.84 -3.51
N ARG A 672 18.83 -31.80 -2.99
CA ARG A 672 20.25 -31.98 -3.33
C ARG A 672 20.45 -32.23 -4.83
N ARG A 673 19.67 -33.13 -5.44
CA ARG A 673 19.71 -33.39 -6.89
C ARG A 673 19.33 -32.14 -7.70
N SER A 674 18.30 -31.41 -7.27
CA SER A 674 17.86 -30.17 -7.92
C SER A 674 18.92 -29.06 -7.85
N LEU A 675 19.54 -28.85 -6.67
CA LEU A 675 20.64 -27.88 -6.51
C LEU A 675 21.87 -28.26 -7.34
N SER A 676 22.25 -29.55 -7.35
CA SER A 676 23.35 -30.05 -8.19
C SER A 676 23.10 -29.80 -9.68
N ASN A 677 21.86 -30.04 -10.15
CA ASN A 677 21.50 -29.79 -11.54
C ASN A 677 21.47 -28.29 -11.86
N MET A 678 20.93 -27.44 -10.98
CA MET A 678 20.91 -25.99 -11.19
C MET A 678 22.32 -25.39 -11.20
N GLN A 679 23.24 -25.86 -10.34
CA GLN A 679 24.63 -25.41 -10.35
C GLN A 679 25.40 -25.90 -11.57
N GLY A 680 25.20 -27.17 -11.99
CA GLY A 680 25.76 -27.68 -13.24
C GLY A 680 25.32 -26.86 -14.46
N ASN A 681 24.03 -26.55 -14.55
CA ASN A 681 23.48 -25.70 -15.61
C ASN A 681 24.02 -24.26 -15.53
N HIS A 682 24.12 -23.67 -14.33
CA HIS A 682 24.60 -22.30 -14.16
C HIS A 682 26.08 -22.15 -14.56
N ALA A 683 26.94 -23.08 -14.13
CA ALA A 683 28.36 -23.06 -14.48
C ALA A 683 28.64 -23.31 -15.98
N GLN A 684 27.73 -24.02 -16.67
CA GLN A 684 27.77 -24.14 -18.14
C GLN A 684 27.33 -22.85 -18.84
N VAL A 685 26.29 -22.17 -18.32
CA VAL A 685 25.80 -20.91 -18.90
C VAL A 685 26.75 -19.74 -18.67
N GLU A 686 27.44 -19.67 -17.52
CA GLU A 686 28.44 -18.64 -17.17
C GLU A 686 29.73 -18.69 -18.03
N ARG A 687 29.83 -19.64 -18.98
CA ARG A 687 30.96 -19.76 -19.91
C ARG A 687 30.56 -19.82 -21.38
N LEU A 688 29.25 -19.75 -21.67
CA LEU A 688 28.76 -19.65 -23.05
C LEU A 688 29.16 -18.33 -23.71
N ASP A 689 29.33 -17.26 -22.93
CA ASP A 689 29.83 -15.96 -23.39
C ASP A 689 31.28 -16.05 -23.90
N VAL A 690 32.16 -16.73 -23.15
CA VAL A 690 33.56 -16.98 -23.55
C VAL A 690 33.60 -17.89 -24.78
N ALA A 691 32.88 -19.01 -24.76
CA ALA A 691 32.83 -19.93 -25.90
C ALA A 691 32.23 -19.29 -27.17
N MET A 692 31.24 -18.40 -27.04
CA MET A 692 30.71 -17.60 -28.15
C MET A 692 31.72 -16.54 -28.63
N GLY A 693 32.51 -15.95 -27.72
CA GLY A 693 33.61 -15.05 -28.06
C GLY A 693 34.68 -15.75 -28.89
N ASP A 694 35.14 -16.91 -28.43
CA ASP A 694 36.16 -17.72 -29.10
C ASP A 694 35.66 -18.27 -30.45
N ALA A 695 34.42 -18.77 -30.51
CA ALA A 695 33.81 -19.21 -31.77
C ALA A 695 33.64 -18.07 -32.78
N ARG A 696 33.36 -16.85 -32.31
CA ARG A 696 33.27 -15.66 -33.16
C ARG A 696 34.65 -15.21 -33.65
N ALA A 697 35.67 -15.24 -32.79
CA ALA A 697 37.05 -14.94 -33.18
C ALA A 697 37.59 -15.95 -34.21
N ALA A 698 37.30 -17.24 -34.03
CA ALA A 698 37.64 -18.28 -35.01
C ALA A 698 36.89 -18.11 -36.34
N LEU A 699 35.61 -17.73 -36.30
CA LEU A 699 34.84 -17.43 -37.50
C LEU A 699 35.39 -16.19 -38.23
N ASP A 700 35.74 -15.13 -37.50
CA ASP A 700 36.31 -13.91 -38.06
C ASP A 700 37.69 -14.17 -38.70
N ASP A 701 38.55 -15.01 -38.11
CA ASP A 701 39.85 -15.40 -38.69
C ASP A 701 39.69 -16.24 -39.98
N VAL A 702 38.80 -17.25 -39.97
CA VAL A 702 38.48 -18.05 -41.16
C VAL A 702 37.89 -17.19 -42.29
N LEU A 703 37.03 -16.22 -41.95
CA LEU A 703 36.50 -15.25 -42.92
C LEU A 703 37.59 -14.32 -43.47
N PHE A 704 38.55 -13.89 -42.63
CA PHE A 704 39.65 -13.03 -43.06
C PHE A 704 40.64 -13.74 -44.00
N GLN A 705 40.84 -15.05 -43.82
CA GLN A 705 41.74 -15.85 -44.65
C GLN A 705 41.12 -16.27 -46.00
N HIS A 706 39.80 -16.28 -46.13
CA HIS A 706 39.11 -16.78 -47.34
C HIS A 706 38.23 -15.78 -48.11
N ALA A 707 37.95 -14.58 -47.58
CA ALA A 707 37.17 -13.57 -48.30
C ALA A 707 38.06 -12.55 -49.04
N SER A 708 37.83 -12.37 -50.35
CA SER A 708 38.43 -11.25 -51.10
C SER A 708 37.58 -9.98 -50.94
N ALA A 709 38.22 -8.80 -50.92
CA ALA A 709 37.59 -7.52 -50.60
C ALA A 709 36.35 -7.14 -51.46
N ALA A 710 36.18 -7.76 -52.63
CA ALA A 710 35.02 -7.56 -53.50
C ALA A 710 33.71 -8.16 -52.96
N GLN A 711 33.77 -9.17 -52.07
CA GLN A 711 32.56 -9.81 -51.51
C GLN A 711 32.02 -9.08 -50.26
N TYR A 712 32.81 -8.19 -49.65
CA TYR A 712 32.43 -7.47 -48.42
C TYR A 712 31.57 -6.22 -48.65
N ALA A 713 31.46 -5.74 -49.90
CA ALA A 713 30.76 -4.50 -50.25
C ALA A 713 29.29 -4.73 -50.71
N GLY A 714 28.75 -5.94 -50.51
CA GLY A 714 27.47 -6.39 -51.08
C GLY A 714 26.33 -6.67 -50.09
N PHE A 715 26.47 -6.27 -48.82
CA PHE A 715 25.47 -6.46 -47.75
C PHE A 715 25.18 -5.17 -47.00
#